data_AF-A0A7V4PBH1-F1
#
_entry.id   AF-A0A7V4PBH1-F1
#
_cell.length_a   1.000
_cell.length_b   1.000
_cell.length_c   1.000
_cell.angle_alpha   90.00
_cell.angle_beta   90.00
_cell.angle_gamma   90.00
#
_symmetry.space_group_name_H-M   'P 1'
#
loop_
_entity.id
_entity.type
_entity.pdbx_description
1 polymer ?
#
loop_
_entity_poly.entity_id
_entity_poly.type
_entity_poly.pdbx_seq_one_letter_code
_entity_poly.pdbx_strand_id
1 'polypeptide(L)'
;MVNVLHFAAVAVVCLGAEIDNARAAPRPNIVLILLDDVGYSDYGCFGSEIQTPNIDRLARGGMRLTQFYNNAICVPTRASLLTGLYPRYVGPSAQIRLTPEMLTLGELLQSVGYSTALSGKWHLGAAAPHRPIDRGFPEFFGMLDGCSNHFDPSIPDPPFEGGRVRVWARGAERLTRFPPDFYSSDAIADHAIENIRRFAGAGRPFFAHVCFTAAHSPLHARPADIEKYRGKYAIGWDEVRRQRRGRQLESGILDPVWPVAPREPEVPPWSDEPLQAWNENLMAVYAAMVDSIDQNIGRIMAALVEAGVADNTVVIVLNDNGGCAEQAGGDDPTNIAGPKDYYVSCGAGWAYAQNTPFRRYKGWVHEGGIATPLIAHWPGVIAPGSQSAAVGHVIDLLPTLAEIAGAAYPAEREGRRLLPPEGRSLVPVLRGEPVPADRGPLFWKAFDNRAVREGRWKLVRDQTVGRWELYDLVADRTETCDLAAQQPERVQQMAAAWDDWAERTGASRQAAQTYTLKRIPEKLPRIQISLIGDSTVASYANPPPDRPTLTGWGQVFGLYFQDAVEIRNHAVSGRSSKSFLREGRWEKVLAEKPDYVFIQIGHNDQPGKGDRTTDPNTDFQANLRKYIDDARAIGAQPVLVTPVARRTFQAGRAVTTLTPYADAMQQVAKEKGVPLVDLHGRSFAIFAERGDAATAYFSPSAGDRSHFSRRGAIEIAGLVAASLPQAVPTLRHYQRQPWQVPKE
;
A
#
# COMPACT_ATOMS: atom_id res chain seq x y z
N MET A 1 -3.88 108.89 7.69
CA MET A 1 -3.37 108.18 8.89
C MET A 1 -4.30 107.01 9.15
N VAL A 2 -3.73 105.84 9.31
CA VAL A 2 -4.33 104.52 9.09
C VAL A 2 -5.04 104.02 10.36
N ASN A 3 -6.27 103.52 10.20
CA ASN A 3 -7.02 102.79 11.23
C ASN A 3 -6.49 101.35 11.33
N VAL A 4 -6.12 100.91 12.54
CA VAL A 4 -5.75 99.52 12.84
C VAL A 4 -6.72 98.96 13.88
N LEU A 5 -7.52 97.96 13.47
CA LEU A 5 -8.31 97.10 14.34
C LEU A 5 -7.40 96.08 15.04
N HIS A 6 -7.60 95.89 16.35
CA HIS A 6 -7.00 94.81 17.14
C HIS A 6 -7.87 93.55 17.08
N PHE A 7 -7.29 92.42 16.66
CA PHE A 7 -7.81 91.07 16.84
C PHE A 7 -6.95 90.36 17.91
N ALA A 8 -7.58 89.84 18.96
CA ALA A 8 -6.93 88.95 19.93
C ALA A 8 -7.19 87.48 19.53
N ALA A 9 -6.13 86.69 19.51
CA ALA A 9 -6.11 85.30 19.05
C ALA A 9 -6.67 84.32 20.10
N VAL A 10 -7.50 83.38 19.65
CA VAL A 10 -7.89 82.17 20.39
C VAL A 10 -6.95 81.04 19.96
N ALA A 11 -6.17 80.51 20.90
CA ALA A 11 -5.35 79.32 20.69
C ALA A 11 -6.21 78.06 20.90
N VAL A 12 -6.42 77.29 19.83
CA VAL A 12 -7.01 75.95 19.89
C VAL A 12 -5.89 74.95 20.14
N VAL A 13 -5.92 74.31 21.31
CA VAL A 13 -5.08 73.15 21.62
C VAL A 13 -5.79 71.91 21.05
N CYS A 14 -5.30 71.41 19.91
CA CYS A 14 -5.71 70.11 19.39
C CYS A 14 -4.99 69.01 20.17
N LEU A 15 -5.71 68.32 21.06
CA LEU A 15 -5.31 67.01 21.58
C LEU A 15 -5.39 66.00 20.43
N GLY A 16 -4.24 65.64 19.86
CA GLY A 16 -4.13 64.52 18.93
C GLY A 16 -4.39 63.21 19.67
N ALA A 17 -5.54 62.58 19.43
CA ALA A 17 -5.73 61.18 19.75
C ALA A 17 -4.85 60.36 18.79
N GLU A 18 -3.81 59.72 19.32
CA GLU A 18 -3.15 58.62 18.61
C GLU A 18 -4.18 57.51 18.44
N ILE A 19 -4.71 57.40 17.22
CA ILE A 19 -5.44 56.22 16.79
C ILE A 19 -4.38 55.13 16.67
N ASP A 20 -4.26 54.32 17.71
CA ASP A 20 -3.61 53.01 17.64
C ASP A 20 -4.34 52.21 16.56
N ASN A 21 -3.82 52.27 15.34
CA ASN A 21 -4.19 51.37 14.26
C ASN A 21 -3.72 49.98 14.70
N ALA A 22 -4.56 49.29 15.48
CA ALA A 22 -4.41 47.86 15.73
C ALA A 22 -4.41 47.17 14.37
N ARG A 23 -3.21 46.95 13.83
CA ARG A 23 -2.99 46.30 12.54
C ARG A 23 -3.63 44.92 12.67
N ALA A 24 -4.74 44.71 11.96
CA ALA A 24 -5.45 43.44 11.99
C ALA A 24 -4.44 42.29 11.82
N ALA A 25 -4.52 41.28 12.70
CA ALA A 25 -3.58 40.18 12.70
C ALA A 25 -3.47 39.59 11.28
N PRO A 26 -2.25 39.31 10.78
CA PRO A 26 -2.07 38.83 9.42
C PRO A 26 -2.81 37.50 9.25
N ARG A 27 -3.59 37.38 8.17
CA ARG A 27 -4.29 36.12 7.84
C ARG A 27 -3.27 34.99 7.70
N PRO A 28 -3.51 33.80 8.29
CA PRO A 28 -2.54 32.73 8.28
C PRO A 28 -2.50 32.04 6.91
N ASN A 29 -1.35 31.43 6.61
CA ASN A 29 -1.26 30.44 5.55
C ASN A 29 -1.94 29.15 6.00
N ILE A 30 -2.36 28.33 5.03
CA ILE A 30 -3.06 27.08 5.27
C ILE A 30 -2.36 25.97 4.48
N VAL A 31 -1.96 24.90 5.18
CA VAL A 31 -1.48 23.66 4.58
C VAL A 31 -2.39 22.52 5.00
N LEU A 32 -3.12 21.95 4.04
CA LEU A 32 -4.06 20.85 4.27
C LEU A 32 -3.53 19.58 3.62
N ILE A 33 -3.12 18.63 4.45
CA ILE A 33 -2.46 17.38 4.05
C ILE A 33 -3.46 16.22 4.18
N LEU A 34 -3.83 15.62 3.05
CA LEU A 34 -4.75 14.49 2.97
C LEU A 34 -3.99 13.21 2.59
N LEU A 35 -4.11 12.17 3.43
CA LEU A 35 -3.56 10.85 3.16
C LEU A 35 -4.64 9.91 2.59
N ASP A 36 -4.20 8.91 1.84
CA ASP A 36 -5.04 8.00 1.06
C ASP A 36 -4.94 6.58 1.65
N ASP A 37 -6.07 6.01 2.07
CA ASP A 37 -6.19 4.66 2.64
C ASP A 37 -5.37 4.38 3.93
N VAL A 38 -4.98 5.42 4.68
CA VAL A 38 -4.26 5.25 5.94
C VAL A 38 -5.23 4.98 7.11
N GLY A 39 -4.97 3.92 7.88
CA GLY A 39 -5.83 3.47 8.97
C GLY A 39 -5.81 4.35 10.22
N TYR A 40 -6.81 4.16 11.08
CA TYR A 40 -6.98 4.97 12.29
C TYR A 40 -5.80 4.88 13.26
N SER A 41 -5.15 3.72 13.31
CA SER A 41 -4.08 3.40 14.26
C SER A 41 -2.69 3.36 13.64
N ASP A 42 -2.49 3.99 12.47
CA ASP A 42 -1.23 3.94 11.72
C ASP A 42 -0.23 5.06 12.07
N TYR A 43 -0.63 6.05 12.87
CA TYR A 43 0.29 7.05 13.42
C TYR A 43 0.80 6.68 14.81
N GLY A 44 2.05 7.02 15.13
CA GLY A 44 2.63 6.81 16.46
C GLY A 44 1.77 7.44 17.57
N CYS A 45 1.32 8.68 17.37
CA CYS A 45 0.43 9.41 18.28
C CYS A 45 -1.03 8.86 18.35
N PHE A 46 -1.36 7.85 17.55
CA PHE A 46 -2.58 7.03 17.59
C PHE A 46 -2.28 5.53 17.85
N GLY A 47 -1.11 5.23 18.40
CA GLY A 47 -0.74 3.90 18.90
C GLY A 47 -0.02 3.00 17.89
N SER A 48 0.45 3.51 16.75
CA SER A 48 1.20 2.72 15.76
C SER A 48 2.65 2.45 16.16
N GLU A 49 3.21 1.40 15.59
CA GLU A 49 4.65 1.11 15.54
C GLU A 49 5.36 1.67 14.28
N ILE A 50 4.58 2.14 13.30
CA ILE A 50 5.12 2.78 12.08
C ILE A 50 5.84 4.08 12.47
N GLN A 51 6.98 4.37 11.85
CA GLN A 51 7.73 5.59 12.15
C GLN A 51 7.04 6.80 11.52
N THR A 52 6.32 7.58 12.32
CA THR A 52 5.70 8.85 11.91
C THR A 52 6.14 10.04 12.77
N PRO A 53 7.46 10.29 12.94
CA PRO A 53 7.96 11.30 13.87
C PRO A 53 7.53 12.73 13.55
N ASN A 54 7.26 13.08 12.28
CA ASN A 54 6.83 14.42 11.90
C ASN A 54 5.35 14.66 12.20
N ILE A 55 4.48 13.69 11.89
CA ILE A 55 3.07 13.70 12.29
C ILE A 55 2.97 13.74 13.82
N ASP A 56 3.78 12.93 14.53
CA ASP A 56 3.80 12.93 15.99
C ASP A 56 4.28 14.27 16.57
N ARG A 57 5.22 14.94 15.89
CA ARG A 57 5.67 16.29 16.26
C ARG A 57 4.56 17.33 16.05
N LEU A 58 3.81 17.25 14.95
CA LEU A 58 2.64 18.11 14.72
C LEU A 58 1.58 17.89 15.80
N ALA A 59 1.33 16.64 16.19
CA ALA A 59 0.41 16.32 17.28
C ALA A 59 0.89 16.86 18.64
N ARG A 60 2.19 16.75 18.96
CA ARG A 60 2.76 17.32 20.20
C ARG A 60 2.72 18.85 20.23
N GLY A 61 2.90 19.51 19.09
CA GLY A 61 2.79 20.96 18.97
C GLY A 61 1.36 21.47 18.79
N GLY A 62 0.40 20.57 18.59
CA GLY A 62 -0.96 20.90 18.15
C GLY A 62 -2.02 20.11 18.92
N MET A 63 -3.10 19.77 18.21
CA MET A 63 -4.27 19.07 18.74
C MET A 63 -4.54 17.79 17.95
N ARG A 64 -4.87 16.72 18.67
CA ARG A 64 -5.45 15.49 18.09
C ARG A 64 -6.97 15.49 18.25
N LEU A 65 -7.71 15.35 17.15
CA LEU A 65 -9.14 15.09 17.17
C LEU A 65 -9.37 13.58 17.02
N THR A 66 -10.00 12.97 18.02
CA THR A 66 -10.20 11.50 18.06
C THR A 66 -11.54 11.06 17.47
N GLN A 67 -12.48 12.00 17.26
CA GLN A 67 -13.80 11.79 16.67
C GLN A 67 -14.00 12.63 15.40
N PHE A 68 -13.12 12.43 14.41
CA PHE A 68 -13.23 13.09 13.11
C PHE A 68 -13.66 12.10 12.02
N TYR A 69 -14.58 12.52 11.15
CA TYR A 69 -15.27 11.65 10.21
C TYR A 69 -15.10 12.02 8.75
N ASN A 70 -14.92 11.00 7.92
CA ASN A 70 -14.89 11.06 6.46
C ASN A 70 -16.10 10.31 5.85
N ASN A 71 -16.14 10.12 4.53
CA ASN A 71 -17.24 9.47 3.81
C ASN A 71 -16.97 7.99 3.39
N ALA A 72 -16.12 7.27 4.11
CA ALA A 72 -15.72 5.86 3.91
C ALA A 72 -14.97 5.52 2.62
N ILE A 73 -14.94 6.42 1.63
CA ILE A 73 -14.23 6.23 0.37
C ILE A 73 -13.79 7.57 -0.23
N CYS A 74 -12.66 7.55 -0.93
CA CYS A 74 -11.94 8.72 -1.41
C CYS A 74 -12.77 9.78 -2.18
N VAL A 75 -13.56 9.40 -3.20
CA VAL A 75 -14.33 10.36 -4.04
C VAL A 75 -15.33 11.20 -3.23
N PRO A 76 -16.29 10.60 -2.47
CA PRO A 76 -17.21 11.38 -1.65
C PRO A 76 -16.48 12.17 -0.56
N THR A 77 -15.41 11.63 0.04
CA THR A 77 -14.65 12.39 1.04
C THR A 77 -14.04 13.66 0.44
N ARG A 78 -13.35 13.55 -0.69
CA ARG A 78 -12.70 14.68 -1.36
C ARG A 78 -13.71 15.73 -1.83
N ALA A 79 -14.85 15.28 -2.35
CA ALA A 79 -15.95 16.18 -2.73
C ALA A 79 -16.47 16.98 -1.52
N SER A 80 -16.72 16.31 -0.40
CA SER A 80 -17.21 16.96 0.82
C SER A 80 -16.19 17.86 1.49
N LEU A 81 -14.94 17.43 1.57
CA LEU A 81 -13.84 18.22 2.12
C LEU A 81 -13.71 19.56 1.40
N LEU A 82 -13.74 19.54 0.07
CA LEU A 82 -13.54 20.74 -0.73
C LEU A 82 -14.74 21.68 -0.74
N THR A 83 -15.95 21.21 -0.44
CA THR A 83 -17.17 22.01 -0.66
C THR A 83 -17.97 22.28 0.61
N GLY A 84 -17.63 21.62 1.71
CA GLY A 84 -18.41 21.69 2.95
C GLY A 84 -19.82 21.10 2.84
N LEU A 85 -20.09 20.32 1.79
CA LEU A 85 -21.39 19.71 1.49
C LEU A 85 -21.30 18.19 1.56
N TYR A 86 -22.39 17.51 1.90
CA TYR A 86 -22.46 16.07 1.66
C TYR A 86 -22.30 15.75 0.17
N PRO A 87 -21.83 14.54 -0.18
CA PRO A 87 -21.70 14.13 -1.58
C PRO A 87 -23.02 14.34 -2.32
N ARG A 88 -22.94 14.89 -3.54
CA ARG A 88 -24.10 15.08 -4.41
C ARG A 88 -24.09 14.02 -5.50
N TYR A 89 -25.16 13.23 -5.57
CA TYR A 89 -25.33 12.14 -6.52
C TYR A 89 -26.17 12.63 -7.68
N VAL A 90 -25.52 12.87 -8.82
CA VAL A 90 -26.10 13.61 -9.95
C VAL A 90 -26.20 12.78 -11.22
N GLY A 91 -27.15 13.17 -12.08
CA GLY A 91 -27.41 12.52 -13.36
C GLY A 91 -28.11 11.16 -13.24
N PRO A 92 -28.40 10.50 -14.37
CA PRO A 92 -29.18 9.25 -14.40
C PRO A 92 -28.50 8.08 -13.68
N SER A 93 -27.17 8.08 -13.62
CA SER A 93 -26.37 7.05 -12.93
C SER A 93 -26.01 7.42 -11.50
N ALA A 94 -26.51 8.55 -10.98
CA ALA A 94 -26.26 9.04 -9.62
C ALA A 94 -24.76 9.07 -9.27
N GLN A 95 -23.93 9.58 -10.19
CA GLN A 95 -22.49 9.70 -9.97
C GLN A 95 -22.19 10.85 -9.01
N ILE A 96 -21.20 10.68 -8.14
CA ILE A 96 -20.68 11.78 -7.33
C ILE A 96 -19.86 12.69 -8.23
N ARG A 97 -20.31 13.93 -8.40
CA ARG A 97 -19.61 14.95 -9.19
C ARG A 97 -19.79 16.32 -8.55
N LEU A 98 -18.78 17.17 -8.69
CA LEU A 98 -18.89 18.57 -8.32
C LEU A 98 -19.77 19.32 -9.33
N THR A 99 -20.90 19.84 -8.88
CA THR A 99 -21.76 20.69 -9.72
C THR A 99 -21.30 22.16 -9.68
N PRO A 100 -21.78 23.01 -10.61
CA PRO A 100 -21.43 24.43 -10.62
C PRO A 100 -21.95 25.24 -9.41
N GLU A 101 -22.94 24.74 -8.68
CA GLU A 101 -23.50 25.34 -7.46
C GLU A 101 -22.65 25.04 -6.20
N MET A 102 -21.66 24.15 -6.32
CA MET A 102 -20.78 23.74 -5.23
C MET A 102 -19.47 24.53 -5.31
N LEU A 103 -19.33 25.56 -4.47
CA LEU A 103 -18.10 26.33 -4.38
C LEU A 103 -17.02 25.51 -3.66
N THR A 104 -15.83 25.40 -4.25
CA THR A 104 -14.71 24.71 -3.61
C THR A 104 -13.88 25.63 -2.72
N LEU A 105 -13.11 25.05 -1.79
CA LEU A 105 -12.13 25.73 -0.96
C LEU A 105 -11.13 26.57 -1.77
N GLY A 106 -10.63 26.02 -2.88
CA GLY A 106 -9.72 26.73 -3.76
C GLY A 106 -10.36 28.01 -4.32
N GLU A 107 -11.58 27.89 -4.84
CA GLU A 107 -12.33 29.02 -5.41
C GLU A 107 -12.68 30.07 -4.35
N LEU A 108 -13.12 29.63 -3.15
CA LEU A 108 -13.45 30.52 -2.05
C LEU A 108 -12.22 31.31 -1.56
N LEU A 109 -11.11 30.63 -1.30
CA LEU A 109 -9.92 31.29 -0.77
C LEU A 109 -9.26 32.22 -1.81
N GLN A 110 -9.28 31.86 -3.09
CA GLN A 110 -8.86 32.77 -4.16
C GLN A 110 -9.66 34.08 -4.18
N SER A 111 -10.98 33.99 -3.97
CA SER A 111 -11.84 35.18 -4.01
C SER A 111 -11.49 36.22 -2.94
N VAL A 112 -10.82 35.80 -1.85
CA VAL A 112 -10.31 36.70 -0.80
C VAL A 112 -8.79 36.90 -0.85
N GLY A 113 -8.16 36.54 -1.97
CA GLY A 113 -6.78 36.89 -2.27
C GLY A 113 -5.71 35.87 -1.88
N TYR A 114 -6.07 34.64 -1.52
CA TYR A 114 -5.08 33.58 -1.30
C TYR A 114 -4.47 33.10 -2.62
N SER A 115 -3.17 32.83 -2.61
CA SER A 115 -2.54 31.95 -3.61
C SER A 115 -2.92 30.50 -3.31
N THR A 116 -3.26 29.70 -4.32
CA THR A 116 -3.80 28.35 -4.13
C THR A 116 -3.07 27.33 -4.98
N ALA A 117 -2.67 26.23 -4.36
CA ALA A 117 -2.02 25.11 -5.04
C ALA A 117 -2.60 23.77 -4.56
N LEU A 118 -2.69 22.81 -5.49
CA LEU A 118 -2.98 21.41 -5.17
C LEU A 118 -1.84 20.53 -5.68
N SER A 119 -1.26 19.75 -4.77
CA SER A 119 -0.19 18.81 -5.06
C SER A 119 -0.68 17.39 -4.78
N GLY A 120 -0.83 16.57 -5.82
CA GLY A 120 -1.19 15.16 -5.72
C GLY A 120 -2.60 14.80 -6.19
N LYS A 121 -3.26 13.87 -5.51
CA LYS A 121 -4.50 13.22 -5.96
C LYS A 121 -5.71 14.14 -5.92
N TRP A 122 -6.38 14.27 -7.06
CA TRP A 122 -7.65 15.00 -7.22
C TRP A 122 -8.87 14.07 -7.11
N HIS A 123 -8.98 13.10 -8.01
CA HIS A 123 -10.05 12.08 -8.05
C HIS A 123 -11.50 12.62 -8.18
N LEU A 124 -11.69 13.85 -8.68
CA LEU A 124 -13.02 14.47 -8.88
C LEU A 124 -13.32 14.83 -10.34
N GLY A 125 -12.50 14.33 -11.27
CA GLY A 125 -12.69 14.46 -12.71
C GLY A 125 -11.44 14.97 -13.44
N ALA A 126 -11.14 14.37 -14.60
CA ALA A 126 -9.97 14.72 -15.41
C ALA A 126 -10.27 15.67 -16.58
N ALA A 127 -11.55 15.95 -16.85
CA ALA A 127 -11.99 16.80 -17.95
C ALA A 127 -12.53 18.13 -17.46
N ALA A 128 -12.42 19.17 -18.27
CA ALA A 128 -13.06 20.45 -17.99
C ALA A 128 -14.59 20.30 -17.87
N PRO A 129 -15.27 21.03 -16.96
CA PRO A 129 -14.73 22.01 -16.01
C PRO A 129 -14.43 21.39 -14.62
N HIS A 130 -14.07 20.12 -14.55
CA HIS A 130 -13.92 19.38 -13.29
C HIS A 130 -12.48 19.21 -12.82
N ARG A 131 -11.49 19.76 -13.53
CA ARG A 131 -10.07 19.63 -13.16
C ARG A 131 -9.72 20.59 -12.01
N PRO A 132 -8.63 20.36 -11.26
CA PRO A 132 -8.17 21.27 -10.20
C PRO A 132 -8.04 22.73 -10.67
N ILE A 133 -7.45 22.94 -11.86
CA ILE A 133 -7.27 24.28 -12.45
C ILE A 133 -8.59 24.98 -12.77
N ASP A 134 -9.67 24.22 -13.00
CA ASP A 134 -11.00 24.78 -13.25
C ASP A 134 -11.72 25.08 -11.92
N ARG A 135 -11.22 24.52 -10.79
CA ARG A 135 -11.85 24.51 -9.47
C ARG A 135 -10.95 25.14 -8.41
N GLY A 136 -10.31 26.26 -8.76
CA GLY A 136 -9.61 27.13 -7.81
C GLY A 136 -8.21 26.68 -7.41
N PHE A 137 -7.57 25.81 -8.20
CA PHE A 137 -6.17 25.39 -8.00
C PHE A 137 -5.35 25.56 -9.29
N PRO A 138 -5.00 26.79 -9.69
CA PRO A 138 -4.26 27.08 -10.91
C PRO A 138 -2.87 26.44 -10.89
N GLU A 139 -2.29 26.32 -9.70
CA GLU A 139 -1.01 25.67 -9.47
C GLU A 139 -1.28 24.21 -9.08
N PHE A 140 -1.40 23.37 -10.10
CA PHE A 140 -1.70 21.95 -9.94
C PHE A 140 -0.57 21.07 -10.46
N PHE A 141 -0.22 20.05 -9.68
CA PHE A 141 0.56 18.91 -10.14
C PHE A 141 0.03 17.67 -9.46
N GLY A 142 -0.28 16.62 -10.22
CA GLY A 142 -0.63 15.34 -9.63
C GLY A 142 -1.56 14.49 -10.48
N MET A 143 -2.19 13.54 -9.81
CA MET A 143 -3.06 12.53 -10.41
C MET A 143 -4.52 12.98 -10.43
N LEU A 144 -5.18 12.89 -11.58
CA LEU A 144 -6.60 13.20 -11.76
C LEU A 144 -7.51 12.00 -11.48
N ASP A 145 -6.98 10.79 -11.53
CA ASP A 145 -7.66 9.51 -11.25
C ASP A 145 -7.50 9.04 -9.79
N GLY A 146 -7.86 7.78 -9.52
CA GLY A 146 -7.97 7.20 -8.17
C GLY A 146 -6.75 6.48 -7.61
N CYS A 147 -5.91 5.89 -8.44
CA CYS A 147 -4.67 5.22 -8.06
C CYS A 147 -3.73 5.20 -9.27
N SER A 148 -2.44 4.95 -9.07
CA SER A 148 -1.46 4.75 -10.15
C SER A 148 -0.19 4.14 -9.59
N ASN A 149 0.66 3.60 -10.47
CA ASN A 149 1.99 3.11 -10.07
C ASN A 149 2.84 4.25 -9.46
N HIS A 150 3.31 4.05 -8.22
CA HIS A 150 4.08 5.07 -7.48
C HIS A 150 5.48 5.36 -8.02
N PHE A 151 6.10 4.42 -8.75
CA PHE A 151 7.45 4.60 -9.31
C PHE A 151 7.43 5.07 -10.76
N ASP A 152 6.38 4.72 -11.51
CA ASP A 152 6.24 5.12 -12.90
C ASP A 152 4.75 5.12 -13.31
N PRO A 153 4.06 6.27 -13.19
CA PRO A 153 2.64 6.36 -13.53
C PRO A 153 2.31 6.15 -15.01
N SER A 154 3.32 6.02 -15.89
CA SER A 154 3.08 5.63 -17.29
C SER A 154 2.80 4.13 -17.45
N ILE A 155 3.14 3.31 -16.45
CA ILE A 155 2.80 1.89 -16.41
C ILE A 155 1.27 1.75 -16.30
N PRO A 156 0.61 1.04 -17.24
CA PRO A 156 -0.81 0.79 -17.16
C PRO A 156 -1.13 -0.09 -15.95
N ASP A 157 -2.31 0.12 -15.37
CA ASP A 157 -2.85 -0.81 -14.40
C ASP A 157 -2.96 -2.23 -15.00
N PRO A 158 -2.94 -3.28 -14.17
CA PRO A 158 -3.22 -4.63 -14.64
C PRO A 158 -4.64 -4.75 -15.20
N PRO A 159 -4.93 -5.75 -16.05
CA PRO A 159 -6.27 -5.94 -16.64
C PRO A 159 -7.40 -6.03 -15.60
N PHE A 160 -7.14 -6.61 -14.42
CA PHE A 160 -8.14 -6.71 -13.35
C PHE A 160 -8.47 -5.37 -12.67
N GLU A 161 -7.62 -4.35 -12.85
CA GLU A 161 -7.86 -2.94 -12.47
C GLU A 161 -8.21 -2.07 -13.70
N GLY A 162 -8.58 -2.71 -14.81
CA GLY A 162 -9.08 -2.05 -16.01
C GLY A 162 -8.04 -1.72 -17.08
N GLY A 163 -6.75 -2.04 -16.89
CA GLY A 163 -5.76 -1.92 -17.98
C GLY A 163 -5.42 -0.49 -18.41
N ARG A 164 -5.72 0.52 -17.58
CA ARG A 164 -5.64 1.94 -17.97
C ARG A 164 -4.33 2.60 -17.53
N VAL A 165 -3.81 3.47 -18.37
CA VAL A 165 -2.79 4.46 -17.95
C VAL A 165 -3.50 5.63 -17.28
N ARG A 166 -3.17 5.86 -16.02
CA ARG A 166 -3.83 6.83 -15.14
C ARG A 166 -3.39 8.24 -15.48
N VAL A 167 -4.30 9.20 -15.39
CA VAL A 167 -4.05 10.55 -15.86
C VAL A 167 -3.33 11.37 -14.78
N TRP A 168 -2.12 11.80 -15.11
CA TRP A 168 -1.37 12.81 -14.37
C TRP A 168 -1.29 14.09 -15.18
N ALA A 169 -1.22 15.23 -14.50
CA ALA A 169 -1.08 16.53 -15.15
C ALA A 169 -0.29 17.54 -14.30
N ARG A 170 0.28 18.54 -14.99
CA ARG A 170 0.81 19.79 -14.42
C ARG A 170 0.05 20.95 -15.06
N GLY A 171 -0.69 21.71 -14.25
CA GLY A 171 -1.66 22.68 -14.76
C GLY A 171 -2.64 22.01 -15.74
N ALA A 172 -2.67 22.49 -16.98
CA ALA A 172 -3.49 21.93 -18.06
C ALA A 172 -2.80 20.80 -18.85
N GLU A 173 -1.48 20.63 -18.69
CA GLU A 173 -0.69 19.68 -19.47
C GLU A 173 -0.80 18.27 -18.89
N ARG A 174 -1.22 17.31 -19.71
CA ARG A 174 -1.18 15.89 -19.36
C ARG A 174 0.26 15.37 -19.40
N LEU A 175 0.71 14.77 -18.31
CA LEU A 175 2.00 14.12 -18.22
C LEU A 175 1.90 12.67 -18.70
N THR A 176 2.86 12.25 -19.53
CA THR A 176 2.96 10.88 -20.07
C THR A 176 4.35 10.28 -19.91
N ARG A 177 5.29 11.04 -19.35
CA ARG A 177 6.68 10.62 -19.11
C ARG A 177 7.10 11.08 -17.72
N PHE A 178 7.84 10.23 -17.03
CA PHE A 178 8.31 10.45 -15.67
C PHE A 178 9.81 10.15 -15.61
N PRO A 179 10.56 10.83 -14.72
CA PRO A 179 11.98 10.57 -14.57
C PRO A 179 12.22 9.15 -14.01
N PRO A 180 13.38 8.51 -14.30
CA PRO A 180 13.65 7.14 -13.88
C PRO A 180 13.63 6.91 -12.35
N ASP A 181 13.86 7.96 -11.58
CA ASP A 181 13.87 7.99 -10.11
C ASP A 181 12.56 8.56 -9.52
N PHE A 182 11.50 8.69 -10.32
CA PHE A 182 10.21 9.17 -9.85
C PHE A 182 9.69 8.32 -8.67
N TYR A 183 9.22 9.01 -7.63
CA TYR A 183 8.41 8.41 -6.58
C TYR A 183 7.30 9.38 -6.22
N SER A 184 6.05 8.93 -6.25
CA SER A 184 4.88 9.82 -6.21
C SER A 184 4.85 10.73 -4.98
N SER A 185 5.19 10.21 -3.79
CA SER A 185 5.16 10.99 -2.55
C SER A 185 6.21 12.10 -2.56
N ASP A 186 7.39 11.83 -3.11
CA ASP A 186 8.46 12.83 -3.19
C ASP A 186 8.09 13.91 -4.20
N ALA A 187 7.61 13.54 -5.38
CA ALA A 187 7.21 14.49 -6.42
C ALA A 187 6.04 15.40 -5.97
N ILE A 188 5.09 14.84 -5.21
CA ILE A 188 3.98 15.61 -4.61
C ILE A 188 4.51 16.62 -3.59
N ALA A 189 5.43 16.20 -2.71
CA ALA A 189 6.02 17.09 -1.72
C ALA A 189 6.91 18.17 -2.36
N ASP A 190 7.68 17.83 -3.39
CA ASP A 190 8.53 18.75 -4.13
C ASP A 190 7.72 19.90 -4.72
N HIS A 191 6.61 19.59 -5.39
CA HIS A 191 5.71 20.60 -5.92
C HIS A 191 5.05 21.44 -4.82
N ALA A 192 4.68 20.84 -3.68
CA ALA A 192 4.15 21.59 -2.55
C ALA A 192 5.19 22.58 -1.98
N ILE A 193 6.44 22.13 -1.82
CA ILE A 193 7.56 22.94 -1.31
C ILE A 193 7.91 24.07 -2.28
N GLU A 194 7.94 23.80 -3.59
CA GLU A 194 8.12 24.80 -4.64
C GLU A 194 7.09 25.95 -4.49
N ASN A 195 5.81 25.59 -4.37
CA ASN A 195 4.74 26.55 -4.23
C ASN A 195 4.78 27.30 -2.88
N ILE A 196 5.06 26.62 -1.77
CA ILE A 196 5.22 27.26 -0.45
C ILE A 196 6.30 28.35 -0.51
N ARG A 197 7.50 28.01 -1.03
CA ARG A 197 8.61 28.97 -1.15
C ARG A 197 8.25 30.16 -2.03
N ARG A 198 7.64 29.88 -3.20
CA ARG A 198 7.22 30.93 -4.14
C ARG A 198 6.14 31.84 -3.55
N PHE A 199 5.12 31.29 -2.91
CA PHE A 199 4.03 32.07 -2.34
C PHE A 199 4.47 32.88 -1.11
N ALA A 200 5.29 32.31 -0.23
CA ALA A 200 5.85 33.02 0.90
C ALA A 200 6.65 34.26 0.45
N GLY A 201 7.47 34.11 -0.61
CA GLY A 201 8.22 35.24 -1.19
C GLY A 201 7.35 36.34 -1.81
N ALA A 202 6.09 36.04 -2.18
CA ALA A 202 5.16 37.01 -2.74
C ALA A 202 4.41 37.85 -1.68
N GLY A 203 4.56 37.54 -0.39
CA GLY A 203 3.95 38.31 0.71
C GLY A 203 2.42 38.23 0.80
N ARG A 204 1.80 37.24 0.14
CA ARG A 204 0.35 36.96 0.17
C ARG A 204 0.10 35.65 0.94
N PRO A 205 -1.02 35.53 1.67
CA PRO A 205 -1.36 34.26 2.30
C PRO A 205 -1.61 33.19 1.23
N PHE A 206 -1.30 31.94 1.55
CA PHE A 206 -1.50 30.83 0.62
C PHE A 206 -2.27 29.66 1.23
N PHE A 207 -2.87 28.88 0.34
CA PHE A 207 -3.49 27.59 0.64
C PHE A 207 -2.82 26.51 -0.22
N ALA A 208 -2.07 25.62 0.44
CA ALA A 208 -1.45 24.46 -0.18
C ALA A 208 -2.20 23.20 0.24
N HIS A 209 -2.94 22.60 -0.69
CA HIS A 209 -3.59 21.31 -0.48
C HIS A 209 -2.70 20.18 -0.99
N VAL A 210 -2.18 19.36 -0.07
CA VAL A 210 -1.25 18.27 -0.37
C VAL A 210 -1.97 16.95 -0.22
N CYS A 211 -2.22 16.26 -1.32
CA CYS A 211 -3.02 15.04 -1.39
C CYS A 211 -2.11 13.87 -1.79
N PHE A 212 -1.51 13.19 -0.82
CA PHE A 212 -0.69 12.02 -1.13
C PHE A 212 -1.54 10.92 -1.78
N THR A 213 -0.92 10.13 -2.65
CA THR A 213 -1.51 8.91 -3.22
C THR A 213 -1.14 7.67 -2.41
N ALA A 214 -0.02 7.69 -1.69
CA ALA A 214 0.33 6.67 -0.73
C ALA A 214 -0.57 6.80 0.52
N ALA A 215 -0.90 5.73 1.24
CA ALA A 215 -0.42 4.36 1.09
C ALA A 215 -1.40 3.45 0.30
N HIS A 216 -2.24 4.06 -0.55
CA HIS A 216 -3.14 3.34 -1.46
C HIS A 216 -2.38 2.35 -2.35
N SER A 217 -3.06 1.30 -2.81
CA SER A 217 -2.51 0.36 -3.79
C SER A 217 -2.11 1.06 -5.10
N PRO A 218 -1.13 0.51 -5.84
CA PRO A 218 -0.33 -0.68 -5.51
C PRO A 218 0.72 -0.43 -4.41
N LEU A 219 0.99 -1.43 -3.57
CA LEU A 219 2.00 -1.31 -2.51
C LEU A 219 3.42 -1.26 -3.09
N HIS A 220 3.95 -0.05 -3.21
CA HIS A 220 5.27 0.26 -3.75
C HIS A 220 6.07 1.08 -2.76
N ALA A 221 7.26 0.60 -2.39
CA ALA A 221 8.19 1.36 -1.56
C ALA A 221 9.63 1.02 -1.96
N ARG A 222 10.56 1.94 -1.66
CA ARG A 222 11.98 1.71 -1.97
C ARG A 222 12.52 0.58 -1.12
N PRO A 223 13.43 -0.26 -1.64
CA PRO A 223 14.04 -1.36 -0.87
C PRO A 223 14.63 -0.91 0.47
N ALA A 224 15.28 0.25 0.52
CA ALA A 224 15.86 0.81 1.74
C ALA A 224 14.81 1.20 2.80
N ASP A 225 13.63 1.67 2.37
CA ASP A 225 12.53 2.00 3.28
C ASP A 225 11.85 0.72 3.79
N ILE A 226 11.67 -0.30 2.93
CA ILE A 226 11.11 -1.62 3.31
C ILE A 226 11.99 -2.30 4.37
N GLU A 227 13.32 -2.19 4.24
CA GLU A 227 14.26 -2.86 5.13
C GLU A 227 14.08 -2.46 6.61
N LYS A 228 13.64 -1.21 6.88
CA LYS A 228 13.33 -0.73 8.23
C LYS A 228 12.21 -1.53 8.92
N TYR A 229 11.37 -2.21 8.14
CA TYR A 229 10.17 -2.91 8.61
C TYR A 229 10.22 -4.43 8.43
N ARG A 230 11.27 -4.95 7.80
CA ARG A 230 11.44 -6.40 7.58
C ARG A 230 11.43 -7.14 8.93
N GLY A 231 10.68 -8.23 9.02
CA GLY A 231 10.54 -9.06 10.22
C GLY A 231 9.60 -8.49 11.30
N LYS A 232 9.30 -7.19 11.29
CA LYS A 232 8.47 -6.57 12.35
C LYS A 232 7.04 -7.09 12.37
N TYR A 233 6.53 -7.49 11.21
CA TYR A 233 5.14 -7.91 11.02
C TYR A 233 4.96 -9.43 11.02
N ALA A 234 6.02 -10.21 11.29
CA ALA A 234 5.94 -11.67 11.37
C ALA A 234 5.10 -12.14 12.56
N ILE A 235 4.90 -11.26 13.54
CA ILE A 235 4.01 -11.45 14.70
C ILE A 235 2.52 -11.48 14.31
N GLY A 236 2.16 -10.97 13.12
CA GLY A 236 0.81 -11.04 12.58
C GLY A 236 -0.16 -9.93 13.02
N TRP A 237 -1.25 -9.79 12.28
CA TRP A 237 -2.26 -8.74 12.50
C TRP A 237 -2.97 -8.81 13.85
N ASP A 238 -3.16 -10.00 14.42
CA ASP A 238 -3.80 -10.17 15.74
C ASP A 238 -2.96 -9.51 16.85
N GLU A 239 -1.65 -9.79 16.84
CA GLU A 239 -0.71 -9.26 17.82
C GLU A 239 -0.45 -7.77 17.60
N VAL A 240 -0.32 -7.33 16.34
CA VAL A 240 -0.21 -5.90 16.01
C VAL A 240 -1.44 -5.14 16.51
N ARG A 241 -2.66 -5.62 16.24
CA ARG A 241 -3.90 -5.01 16.74
C ARG A 241 -3.92 -4.94 18.27
N ARG A 242 -3.52 -6.03 18.95
CA ARG A 242 -3.42 -6.06 20.42
C ARG A 242 -2.47 -4.99 20.95
N GLN A 243 -1.28 -4.86 20.36
CA GLN A 243 -0.28 -3.87 20.76
C GLN A 243 -0.75 -2.43 20.50
N ARG A 244 -1.34 -2.17 19.32
CA ARG A 244 -1.90 -0.86 18.98
C ARG A 244 -3.00 -0.46 19.96
N ARG A 245 -3.93 -1.38 20.26
CA ARG A 245 -4.98 -1.14 21.24
C ARG A 245 -4.41 -0.82 22.63
N GLY A 246 -3.38 -1.55 23.07
CA GLY A 246 -2.67 -1.28 24.32
C GLY A 246 -2.13 0.15 24.39
N ARG A 247 -1.39 0.58 23.36
CA ARG A 247 -0.84 1.94 23.27
C ARG A 247 -1.91 3.02 23.19
N GLN A 248 -3.05 2.74 22.53
CA GLN A 248 -4.16 3.69 22.48
C GLN A 248 -4.90 3.83 23.82
N LEU A 249 -4.98 2.77 24.63
CA LEU A 249 -5.47 2.87 26.01
C LEU A 249 -4.51 3.70 26.87
N GLU A 250 -3.21 3.41 26.80
CA GLU A 250 -2.17 4.11 27.56
C GLU A 250 -2.14 5.62 27.24
N SER A 251 -2.39 5.98 25.98
CA SER A 251 -2.40 7.37 25.51
C SER A 251 -3.74 8.08 25.64
N GLY A 252 -4.79 7.41 26.15
CA GLY A 252 -6.13 7.99 26.32
C GLY A 252 -6.87 8.27 25.01
N ILE A 253 -6.47 7.61 23.91
CA ILE A 253 -7.19 7.66 22.63
C ILE A 253 -8.46 6.80 22.71
N LEU A 254 -8.40 5.67 23.43
CA LEU A 254 -9.57 4.82 23.68
C LEU A 254 -10.12 5.01 25.08
N ASP A 255 -11.44 4.92 25.18
CA ASP A 255 -12.09 4.73 26.46
C ASP A 255 -11.99 3.24 26.88
N PRO A 256 -11.50 2.91 28.09
CA PRO A 256 -11.43 1.54 28.56
C PRO A 256 -12.81 0.85 28.70
N VAL A 257 -13.92 1.60 28.72
CA VAL A 257 -15.27 1.04 28.71
C VAL A 257 -15.62 0.35 27.39
N TRP A 258 -14.97 0.72 26.28
CA TRP A 258 -15.30 0.17 24.97
C TRP A 258 -14.90 -1.31 24.88
N PRO A 259 -15.84 -2.18 24.45
CA PRO A 259 -15.55 -3.59 24.29
C PRO A 259 -14.50 -3.84 23.20
N VAL A 260 -13.95 -5.04 23.19
CA VAL A 260 -13.05 -5.45 22.11
C VAL A 260 -13.90 -5.90 20.93
N ALA A 261 -13.86 -5.15 19.83
CA ALA A 261 -14.50 -5.57 18.59
C ALA A 261 -14.00 -6.96 18.16
N PRO A 262 -14.91 -7.90 17.84
CA PRO A 262 -14.53 -9.20 17.35
C PRO A 262 -13.81 -9.06 16.00
N ARG A 263 -13.05 -10.09 15.64
CA ARG A 263 -12.49 -10.21 14.29
C ARG A 263 -13.62 -10.38 13.27
N GLU A 264 -13.54 -9.68 12.15
CA GLU A 264 -14.54 -9.85 11.08
C GLU A 264 -14.45 -11.27 10.49
N PRO A 265 -15.57 -11.87 10.04
CA PRO A 265 -15.58 -13.25 9.56
C PRO A 265 -14.60 -13.53 8.42
N GLU A 266 -14.20 -12.50 7.67
CA GLU A 266 -13.22 -12.54 6.57
C GLU A 266 -11.76 -12.59 6.94
N VAL A 267 -11.42 -12.25 8.16
CA VAL A 267 -10.03 -12.29 8.60
C VAL A 267 -9.82 -13.59 9.37
N PRO A 268 -8.97 -14.51 8.89
CA PRO A 268 -8.60 -15.68 9.69
C PRO A 268 -7.74 -15.24 10.90
N PRO A 269 -7.68 -16.04 11.98
CA PRO A 269 -6.60 -15.91 12.94
C PRO A 269 -5.25 -15.92 12.22
N TRP A 270 -4.27 -15.11 12.65
CA TRP A 270 -2.95 -15.09 12.02
C TRP A 270 -2.31 -16.48 11.98
N SER A 271 -2.51 -17.30 13.01
CA SER A 271 -2.01 -18.68 13.09
C SER A 271 -2.54 -19.60 12.00
N ASP A 272 -3.68 -19.25 11.41
CA ASP A 272 -4.34 -20.04 10.37
C ASP A 272 -4.10 -19.48 8.96
N GLU A 273 -3.45 -18.32 8.83
CA GLU A 273 -3.10 -17.72 7.54
C GLU A 273 -2.03 -18.56 6.81
N PRO A 274 -2.30 -19.09 5.60
CA PRO A 274 -1.30 -19.86 4.88
C PRO A 274 -0.16 -19.03 4.28
N LEU A 275 -0.39 -17.74 4.00
CA LEU A 275 0.58 -16.85 3.33
C LEU A 275 1.20 -15.83 4.29
N GLN A 276 1.54 -16.24 5.51
CA GLN A 276 2.08 -15.35 6.56
C GLN A 276 3.27 -14.51 6.07
N ALA A 277 4.25 -15.11 5.42
CA ALA A 277 5.44 -14.37 4.98
C ALA A 277 5.17 -13.38 3.84
N TRP A 278 4.22 -13.69 2.97
CA TRP A 278 3.78 -12.76 1.94
C TRP A 278 3.02 -11.59 2.58
N ASN A 279 2.08 -11.88 3.48
CA ASN A 279 1.34 -10.89 4.24
C ASN A 279 2.28 -10.00 5.09
N GLU A 280 3.30 -10.56 5.74
CA GLU A 280 4.32 -9.80 6.44
C GLU A 280 4.97 -8.75 5.52
N ASN A 281 5.34 -9.15 4.31
CA ASN A 281 5.95 -8.26 3.33
C ASN A 281 4.96 -7.18 2.84
N LEU A 282 3.67 -7.49 2.67
CA LEU A 282 2.66 -6.48 2.35
C LEU A 282 2.67 -5.35 3.39
N MET A 283 2.62 -5.70 4.68
CA MET A 283 2.59 -4.71 5.75
C MET A 283 3.91 -3.98 5.93
N ALA A 284 5.05 -4.65 5.71
CA ALA A 284 6.36 -3.98 5.72
C ALA A 284 6.45 -2.91 4.63
N VAL A 285 5.94 -3.20 3.43
CA VAL A 285 5.89 -2.24 2.31
C VAL A 285 4.90 -1.11 2.60
N TYR A 286 3.72 -1.42 3.13
CA TYR A 286 2.74 -0.41 3.55
C TYR A 286 3.31 0.54 4.61
N ALA A 287 3.96 0.00 5.65
CA ALA A 287 4.60 0.79 6.68
C ALA A 287 5.71 1.69 6.11
N ALA A 288 6.49 1.18 5.15
CA ALA A 288 7.49 1.98 4.43
C ALA A 288 6.87 3.11 3.59
N MET A 289 5.68 2.90 3.00
CA MET A 289 4.94 3.96 2.31
C MET A 289 4.48 5.05 3.27
N VAL A 290 3.91 4.68 4.43
CA VAL A 290 3.47 5.62 5.47
C VAL A 290 4.66 6.40 6.07
N ASP A 291 5.77 5.73 6.35
CA ASP A 291 7.04 6.37 6.75
C ASP A 291 7.53 7.38 5.70
N SER A 292 7.50 7.01 4.42
CA SER A 292 7.89 7.92 3.35
C SER A 292 6.97 9.14 3.24
N ILE A 293 5.66 9.00 3.50
CA ILE A 293 4.75 10.15 3.63
C ILE A 293 5.20 11.05 4.78
N ASP A 294 5.47 10.48 5.96
CA ASP A 294 5.90 11.26 7.13
C ASP A 294 7.20 12.03 6.89
N GLN A 295 8.19 11.39 6.25
CA GLN A 295 9.44 12.06 5.84
C GLN A 295 9.14 13.28 4.94
N ASN A 296 8.22 13.14 3.99
CA ASN A 296 7.80 14.22 3.09
C ASN A 296 7.01 15.33 3.80
N ILE A 297 6.19 14.99 4.79
CA ILE A 297 5.59 15.98 5.69
C ILE A 297 6.70 16.75 6.43
N GLY A 298 7.74 16.06 6.91
CA GLY A 298 8.91 16.70 7.51
C GLY A 298 9.59 17.73 6.59
N ARG A 299 9.74 17.39 5.29
CA ARG A 299 10.29 18.30 4.27
C ARG A 299 9.40 19.52 4.03
N ILE A 300 8.08 19.33 3.97
CA ILE A 300 7.10 20.43 3.84
C ILE A 300 7.18 21.36 5.06
N MET A 301 7.23 20.81 6.26
CA MET A 301 7.38 21.59 7.49
C MET A 301 8.70 22.35 7.54
N ALA A 302 9.80 21.75 7.09
CA ALA A 302 11.10 22.42 6.98
C ALA A 302 11.03 23.61 6.01
N ALA A 303 10.36 23.46 4.86
CA ALA A 303 10.19 24.55 3.91
C ALA A 303 9.40 25.74 4.48
N LEU A 304 8.40 25.50 5.34
CA LEU A 304 7.68 26.58 6.05
C LEU A 304 8.60 27.34 7.01
N VAL A 305 9.49 26.63 7.71
CA VAL A 305 10.48 27.23 8.62
C VAL A 305 11.52 28.03 7.84
N GLU A 306 12.09 27.44 6.79
CA GLU A 306 13.07 28.10 5.91
C GLU A 306 12.50 29.37 5.26
N ALA A 307 11.22 29.35 4.88
CA ALA A 307 10.52 30.50 4.32
C ALA A 307 10.09 31.54 5.37
N GLY A 308 10.31 31.29 6.67
CA GLY A 308 9.97 32.22 7.74
C GLY A 308 8.47 32.41 7.98
N VAL A 309 7.63 31.45 7.56
CA VAL A 309 6.17 31.55 7.64
C VAL A 309 5.52 30.52 8.58
N ALA A 310 6.30 29.63 9.19
CA ALA A 310 5.82 28.54 10.03
C ALA A 310 4.90 29.00 11.18
N ASP A 311 5.27 30.08 11.88
CA ASP A 311 4.51 30.58 13.04
C ASP A 311 3.13 31.15 12.66
N ASN A 312 2.94 31.56 11.41
CA ASN A 312 1.66 32.04 10.87
C ASN A 312 1.06 31.07 9.85
N THR A 313 1.26 29.75 10.05
CA THR A 313 0.71 28.72 9.18
C THR A 313 -0.11 27.71 9.99
N VAL A 314 -1.36 27.49 9.57
CA VAL A 314 -2.20 26.38 10.04
C VAL A 314 -1.87 25.14 9.22
N VAL A 315 -1.51 24.05 9.89
CA VAL A 315 -1.27 22.75 9.24
C VAL A 315 -2.29 21.75 9.76
N ILE A 316 -3.02 21.11 8.85
CA ILE A 316 -4.00 20.07 9.18
C ILE A 316 -3.62 18.79 8.42
N VAL A 317 -3.51 17.67 9.13
CA VAL A 317 -3.27 16.33 8.56
C VAL A 317 -4.49 15.44 8.85
N LEU A 318 -5.01 14.77 7.83
CA LEU A 318 -6.14 13.84 7.94
C LEU A 318 -6.10 12.75 6.87
N ASN A 319 -6.93 11.71 7.03
CA ASN A 319 -7.09 10.62 6.06
C ASN A 319 -8.46 10.70 5.37
N ASP A 320 -8.53 10.27 4.11
CA ASP A 320 -9.77 10.32 3.33
C ASP A 320 -10.76 9.17 3.62
N ASN A 321 -10.27 8.06 4.16
CA ASN A 321 -11.06 6.94 4.67
C ASN A 321 -10.21 6.08 5.62
N GLY A 322 -10.85 5.09 6.27
CA GLY A 322 -10.13 4.07 7.02
C GLY A 322 -9.22 3.19 6.16
N GLY A 323 -8.44 2.35 6.83
CA GLY A 323 -7.53 1.38 6.22
C GLY A 323 -8.27 0.46 5.25
N CYS A 324 -7.59 0.05 4.19
CA CYS A 324 -8.20 -0.57 3.03
C CYS A 324 -8.11 -2.10 3.07
N ALA A 325 -9.26 -2.77 3.00
CA ALA A 325 -9.35 -4.24 2.97
C ALA A 325 -9.35 -4.83 1.55
N GLU A 326 -9.12 -4.01 0.53
CA GLU A 326 -9.05 -4.49 -0.85
C GLU A 326 -7.91 -5.50 -1.02
N GLN A 327 -8.14 -6.44 -1.93
CA GLN A 327 -7.21 -7.48 -2.33
C GLN A 327 -7.01 -7.41 -3.85
N ALA A 328 -6.69 -6.22 -4.36
CA ALA A 328 -6.22 -6.05 -5.73
C ALA A 328 -4.98 -6.93 -5.95
N GLY A 329 -4.97 -7.70 -7.05
CA GLY A 329 -3.97 -8.75 -7.30
C GLY A 329 -4.28 -10.10 -6.64
N GLY A 330 -5.29 -10.18 -5.77
CA GLY A 330 -5.62 -11.36 -4.98
C GLY A 330 -4.57 -11.71 -3.93
N ASP A 331 -4.85 -12.74 -3.13
CA ASP A 331 -3.89 -13.37 -2.22
C ASP A 331 -2.94 -14.30 -3.00
N ASP A 332 -2.25 -13.70 -3.97
CA ASP A 332 -1.33 -14.38 -4.83
C ASP A 332 0.10 -14.05 -4.37
N PRO A 333 0.80 -14.98 -3.67
CA PRO A 333 2.16 -14.74 -3.19
C PRO A 333 3.15 -14.49 -4.32
N THR A 334 2.70 -14.73 -5.55
CA THR A 334 3.45 -14.48 -6.74
C THR A 334 3.48 -12.99 -7.12
N ASN A 335 2.50 -12.20 -6.69
CA ASN A 335 2.53 -10.74 -6.79
C ASN A 335 3.34 -10.16 -5.61
N ILE A 336 4.51 -9.60 -5.89
CA ILE A 336 5.47 -9.20 -4.84
C ILE A 336 5.27 -7.71 -4.51
N ALA A 337 4.87 -7.37 -3.28
CA ALA A 337 4.84 -5.98 -2.84
C ALA A 337 6.24 -5.35 -2.80
N GLY A 338 6.32 -4.07 -3.15
CA GLY A 338 7.54 -3.27 -3.12
C GLY A 338 7.97 -2.78 -4.51
N PRO A 339 8.38 -3.67 -5.43
CA PRO A 339 8.79 -3.29 -6.79
C PRO A 339 7.64 -2.76 -7.64
N LYS A 340 7.96 -1.93 -8.63
CA LYS A 340 6.99 -1.29 -9.53
C LYS A 340 6.23 -2.24 -10.47
N ASP A 341 6.70 -3.48 -10.62
CA ASP A 341 6.18 -4.42 -11.61
C ASP A 341 4.90 -5.13 -11.17
N TYR A 342 4.54 -5.05 -9.88
CA TYR A 342 3.44 -5.80 -9.28
C TYR A 342 2.36 -4.89 -8.75
N TYR A 343 1.12 -5.38 -8.73
CA TYR A 343 -0.01 -4.64 -8.18
C TYR A 343 -0.63 -5.45 -7.05
N VAL A 344 -0.42 -5.00 -5.82
CA VAL A 344 -0.93 -5.64 -4.60
C VAL A 344 -1.45 -4.60 -3.61
N SER A 345 -2.26 -5.05 -2.67
CA SER A 345 -2.90 -4.25 -1.61
C SER A 345 -2.78 -4.99 -0.28
N CYS A 346 -3.08 -4.34 0.85
CA CYS A 346 -2.85 -4.90 2.19
C CYS A 346 -3.82 -6.03 2.58
N GLY A 347 -5.02 -6.08 1.98
CA GLY A 347 -6.03 -7.07 2.33
C GLY A 347 -6.69 -6.86 3.69
N ALA A 348 -7.74 -7.66 3.94
CA ALA A 348 -8.60 -7.51 5.12
C ALA A 348 -7.87 -7.77 6.45
N GLY A 349 -6.88 -8.67 6.48
CA GLY A 349 -6.12 -8.98 7.70
C GLY A 349 -5.34 -7.78 8.22
N TRP A 350 -4.63 -7.07 7.35
CA TRP A 350 -3.94 -5.86 7.76
C TRP A 350 -4.88 -4.68 7.96
N ALA A 351 -5.96 -4.56 7.17
CA ALA A 351 -7.00 -3.55 7.42
C ALA A 351 -7.63 -3.68 8.83
N TYR A 352 -7.80 -4.92 9.32
CA TYR A 352 -8.22 -5.20 10.69
C TYR A 352 -7.23 -4.62 11.72
N ALA A 353 -5.92 -4.76 11.52
CA ALA A 353 -4.94 -4.12 12.41
C ALA A 353 -4.88 -2.59 12.24
N GLN A 354 -4.95 -2.09 11.01
CA GLN A 354 -4.90 -0.67 10.65
C GLN A 354 -6.02 0.15 11.29
N ASN A 355 -7.23 -0.41 11.36
CA ASN A 355 -8.41 0.26 11.89
C ASN A 355 -8.66 0.02 13.39
N THR A 356 -7.65 -0.43 14.13
CA THR A 356 -7.75 -0.62 15.58
C THR A 356 -8.29 0.64 16.28
N PRO A 357 -9.34 0.53 17.13
CA PRO A 357 -9.98 -0.70 17.62
C PRO A 357 -11.28 -1.04 16.89
N PHE A 358 -11.62 -0.32 15.82
CA PHE A 358 -12.94 -0.33 15.22
C PHE A 358 -13.18 -1.57 14.35
N ARG A 359 -14.46 -1.76 14.05
CA ARG A 359 -14.97 -2.76 13.10
C ARG A 359 -14.91 -2.25 11.66
N ARG A 360 -14.78 -3.19 10.74
CA ARG A 360 -14.70 -2.94 9.29
C ARG A 360 -13.61 -1.93 8.89
N TYR A 361 -13.70 -1.47 7.64
CA TYR A 361 -12.64 -0.80 6.90
C TYR A 361 -13.22 0.14 5.84
N LYS A 362 -12.37 0.74 4.99
CA LYS A 362 -12.77 1.47 3.77
C LYS A 362 -13.93 0.77 3.05
N GLY A 363 -14.93 1.55 2.61
CA GLY A 363 -16.12 1.05 1.94
C GLY A 363 -17.30 0.71 2.86
N TRP A 364 -17.07 0.55 4.18
CA TRP A 364 -18.13 0.44 5.19
C TRP A 364 -18.31 1.74 5.97
N VAL A 365 -19.49 1.92 6.54
CA VAL A 365 -19.88 3.11 7.32
C VAL A 365 -19.77 2.90 8.84
N HIS A 366 -19.20 1.78 9.27
CA HIS A 366 -18.74 1.57 10.64
C HIS A 366 -17.54 2.47 10.94
N GLU A 367 -17.21 2.68 12.21
CA GLU A 367 -16.12 3.55 12.65
C GLU A 367 -14.79 3.21 11.94
N GLY A 368 -14.51 1.94 11.65
CA GLY A 368 -13.27 1.56 10.96
C GLY A 368 -13.20 2.01 9.50
N GLY A 369 -14.32 2.39 8.88
CA GLY A 369 -14.33 2.99 7.54
C GLY A 369 -14.42 4.52 7.56
N ILE A 370 -15.18 5.09 8.50
CA ILE A 370 -15.48 6.54 8.51
C ILE A 370 -14.74 7.37 9.55
N ALA A 371 -14.22 6.78 10.64
CA ALA A 371 -13.48 7.52 11.65
C ALA A 371 -11.99 7.53 11.29
N THR A 372 -11.40 8.71 11.20
CA THR A 372 -9.96 8.89 10.94
C THR A 372 -9.35 9.91 11.89
N PRO A 373 -8.03 9.83 12.16
CA PRO A 373 -7.30 10.88 12.84
C PRO A 373 -7.43 12.21 12.10
N LEU A 374 -7.58 13.30 12.85
CA LEU A 374 -7.23 14.62 12.38
C LEU A 374 -6.24 15.25 13.37
N ILE A 375 -5.14 15.78 12.84
CA ILE A 375 -4.13 16.50 13.60
C ILE A 375 -4.09 17.93 13.09
N ALA A 376 -4.27 18.91 13.97
CA ALA A 376 -4.22 20.33 13.65
C ALA A 376 -3.12 21.03 14.43
N HIS A 377 -2.28 21.80 13.76
CA HIS A 377 -1.20 22.58 14.34
C HIS A 377 -1.35 24.04 13.92
N TRP A 378 -1.53 24.93 14.90
CA TRP A 378 -1.69 26.37 14.69
C TRP A 378 -1.02 27.11 15.85
N PRO A 379 0.26 27.52 15.68
CA PRO A 379 1.02 28.18 16.74
C PRO A 379 0.29 29.41 17.29
N GLY A 380 0.29 29.56 18.61
CA GLY A 380 -0.36 30.67 19.31
C GLY A 380 -1.89 30.60 19.41
N VAL A 381 -2.54 29.63 18.74
CA VAL A 381 -4.00 29.44 18.80
C VAL A 381 -4.37 28.09 19.40
N ILE A 382 -3.77 27.00 18.91
CA ILE A 382 -4.00 25.65 19.44
C ILE A 382 -3.08 25.43 20.64
N ALA A 383 -3.64 24.96 21.75
CA ALA A 383 -2.87 24.51 22.91
C ALA A 383 -2.01 23.28 22.55
N PRO A 384 -0.67 23.32 22.69
CA PRO A 384 0.19 22.20 22.33
C PRO A 384 -0.10 20.92 23.09
N GLY A 385 -0.13 19.79 22.39
CA GLY A 385 -0.34 18.45 22.95
C GLY A 385 -1.78 18.17 23.35
N SER A 386 -2.72 19.06 23.02
CA SER A 386 -4.12 18.91 23.37
C SER A 386 -4.81 17.79 22.60
N GLN A 387 -5.94 17.33 23.14
CA GLN A 387 -6.79 16.32 22.52
C GLN A 387 -8.25 16.76 22.64
N SER A 388 -9.03 16.56 21.59
CA SER A 388 -10.46 16.84 21.58
C SER A 388 -11.26 15.65 21.11
N ALA A 389 -12.33 15.34 21.86
CA ALA A 389 -13.34 14.35 21.50
C ALA A 389 -14.55 14.99 20.80
N ALA A 390 -14.49 16.28 20.44
CA ALA A 390 -15.54 16.93 19.68
C ALA A 390 -15.76 16.23 18.33
N VAL A 391 -17.02 16.06 17.95
CA VAL A 391 -17.40 15.35 16.72
C VAL A 391 -17.21 16.28 15.52
N GLY A 392 -16.20 16.01 14.70
CA GLY A 392 -15.94 16.70 13.43
C GLY A 392 -16.22 15.82 12.21
N HIS A 393 -16.53 16.42 11.07
CA HIS A 393 -16.73 15.75 9.80
C HIS A 393 -16.02 16.53 8.68
N VAL A 394 -15.62 15.90 7.59
CA VAL A 394 -14.93 16.58 6.47
C VAL A 394 -15.72 17.75 5.86
N ILE A 395 -17.05 17.78 6.01
CA ILE A 395 -17.89 18.93 5.61
C ILE A 395 -17.61 20.19 6.44
N ASP A 396 -17.03 20.03 7.63
CA ASP A 396 -16.72 21.12 8.55
C ASP A 396 -15.44 21.87 8.11
N LEU A 397 -14.61 21.29 7.24
CA LEU A 397 -13.34 21.90 6.85
C LEU A 397 -13.53 23.16 6.00
N LEU A 398 -14.49 23.21 5.09
CA LEU A 398 -14.75 24.44 4.33
C LEU A 398 -15.11 25.62 5.23
N PRO A 399 -16.14 25.57 6.09
CA PRO A 399 -16.48 26.70 6.95
C PRO A 399 -15.36 27.02 7.95
N THR A 400 -14.60 26.02 8.43
CA THR A 400 -13.44 26.24 9.31
C THR A 400 -12.36 27.07 8.61
N LEU A 401 -11.93 26.65 7.41
CA LEU A 401 -10.86 27.33 6.69
C LEU A 401 -11.32 28.69 6.13
N ALA A 402 -12.62 28.83 5.82
CA ALA A 402 -13.21 30.12 5.48
C ALA A 402 -13.10 31.10 6.66
N GLU A 403 -13.47 30.69 7.88
CA GLU A 403 -13.34 31.52 9.08
C GLU A 403 -11.89 31.89 9.36
N ILE A 404 -10.97 30.93 9.29
CA ILE A 404 -9.52 31.16 9.46
C ILE A 404 -8.99 32.19 8.45
N ALA A 405 -9.48 32.15 7.21
CA ALA A 405 -9.09 33.07 6.15
C ALA A 405 -9.83 34.42 6.19
N GLY A 406 -10.81 34.60 7.09
CA GLY A 406 -11.71 35.75 7.11
C GLY A 406 -12.58 35.84 5.84
N ALA A 407 -12.90 34.70 5.23
CA ALA A 407 -13.71 34.61 4.02
C ALA A 407 -15.18 34.41 4.34
N ALA A 408 -16.05 35.24 3.75
CA ALA A 408 -17.49 35.02 3.77
C ALA A 408 -17.89 34.06 2.64
N TYR A 409 -18.76 33.10 2.92
CA TYR A 409 -19.32 32.25 1.87
C TYR A 409 -20.40 33.03 1.09
N PRO A 410 -20.23 33.24 -0.23
CA PRO A 410 -21.20 34.02 -0.99
C PRO A 410 -22.50 33.24 -1.23
N ALA A 411 -23.64 33.94 -1.27
CA ALA A 411 -24.93 33.33 -1.60
C ALA A 411 -25.05 33.01 -3.11
N GLU A 412 -24.32 33.75 -3.95
CA GLU A 412 -24.37 33.69 -5.40
C GLU A 412 -22.98 33.91 -6.01
N ARG A 413 -22.69 33.26 -7.13
CA ARG A 413 -21.51 33.52 -7.96
C ARG A 413 -21.89 33.45 -9.43
N GLU A 414 -21.51 34.47 -10.21
CA GLU A 414 -21.75 34.52 -11.67
C GLU A 414 -23.22 34.29 -12.06
N GLY A 415 -24.18 34.91 -11.36
CA GLY A 415 -25.60 34.74 -11.65
C GLY A 415 -26.22 33.44 -11.12
N ARG A 416 -25.45 32.59 -10.44
CA ARG A 416 -25.89 31.27 -9.95
C ARG A 416 -25.91 31.24 -8.42
N ARG A 417 -27.08 30.90 -7.86
CA ARG A 417 -27.24 30.63 -6.42
C ARG A 417 -26.41 29.41 -6.02
N LEU A 418 -25.57 29.59 -5.00
CA LEU A 418 -24.73 28.52 -4.48
C LEU A 418 -25.46 27.71 -3.42
N LEU A 419 -25.06 26.45 -3.26
CA LEU A 419 -25.48 25.65 -2.13
C LEU A 419 -24.74 26.14 -0.86
N PRO A 420 -25.45 26.44 0.24
CA PRO A 420 -24.79 26.82 1.50
C PRO A 420 -24.05 25.62 2.10
N PRO A 421 -22.87 25.80 2.71
CA PRO A 421 -22.16 24.72 3.40
C PRO A 421 -23.05 24.07 4.45
N GLU A 422 -22.94 22.75 4.58
CA GLU A 422 -23.69 21.94 5.55
C GLU A 422 -22.89 21.66 6.83
N GLY A 423 -21.57 21.90 6.79
CA GLY A 423 -20.70 21.79 7.97
C GLY A 423 -20.75 23.01 8.89
N ARG A 424 -20.08 22.87 10.03
CA ARG A 424 -19.90 23.92 11.04
C ARG A 424 -18.41 24.18 11.24
N SER A 425 -18.03 25.42 11.50
CA SER A 425 -16.62 25.74 11.78
C SER A 425 -16.12 25.03 13.03
N LEU A 426 -14.91 24.49 12.96
CA LEU A 426 -14.19 23.85 14.06
C LEU A 426 -13.25 24.83 14.77
N VAL A 427 -13.20 26.12 14.39
CA VAL A 427 -12.34 27.12 15.05
C VAL A 427 -12.56 27.16 16.57
N PRO A 428 -13.80 27.12 17.12
CA PRO A 428 -14.01 27.02 18.56
C PRO A 428 -13.33 25.78 19.16
N VAL A 429 -13.44 24.62 18.50
CA VAL A 429 -12.75 23.38 18.94
C VAL A 429 -11.23 23.58 18.94
N LEU A 430 -10.67 24.17 17.89
CA LEU A 430 -9.23 24.41 17.78
C LEU A 430 -8.71 25.38 18.86
N ARG A 431 -9.55 26.32 19.31
CA ARG A 431 -9.25 27.23 20.43
C ARG A 431 -9.45 26.60 21.80
N GLY A 432 -9.93 25.36 21.87
CA GLY A 432 -10.28 24.69 23.13
C GLY A 432 -11.54 25.26 23.79
N GLU A 433 -12.38 25.96 23.03
CA GLU A 433 -13.64 26.50 23.52
C GLU A 433 -14.69 25.39 23.68
N PRO A 434 -15.59 25.49 24.67
CA PRO A 434 -16.73 24.59 24.79
C PRO A 434 -17.61 24.65 23.54
N VAL A 435 -17.92 23.50 22.95
CA VAL A 435 -18.87 23.37 21.85
C VAL A 435 -20.12 22.60 22.31
N PRO A 436 -21.31 22.86 21.72
CA PRO A 436 -22.51 22.10 22.04
C PRO A 436 -22.29 20.59 21.84
N ALA A 437 -22.76 19.79 22.80
CA ALA A 437 -22.69 18.33 22.70
C ALA A 437 -23.52 17.80 21.52
N ASP A 438 -24.62 18.48 21.20
CA ASP A 438 -25.44 18.19 20.03
C ASP A 438 -25.06 19.08 18.84
N ARG A 439 -24.52 18.44 17.80
CA ARG A 439 -24.20 19.09 16.52
C ARG A 439 -25.24 18.83 15.43
N GLY A 440 -26.34 18.14 15.74
CA GLY A 440 -27.29 17.59 14.78
C GLY A 440 -26.78 16.31 14.10
N PRO A 441 -27.60 15.71 13.22
CA PRO A 441 -27.30 14.43 12.61
C PRO A 441 -26.21 14.53 11.52
N LEU A 442 -25.39 13.49 11.45
CA LEU A 442 -24.46 13.23 10.37
C LEU A 442 -24.90 11.99 9.56
N PHE A 443 -24.65 12.00 8.25
CA PHE A 443 -25.19 10.98 7.33
C PHE A 443 -24.12 10.40 6.41
N TRP A 444 -24.23 9.11 6.14
CA TRP A 444 -23.31 8.40 5.26
C TRP A 444 -24.02 7.45 4.30
N LYS A 445 -23.41 7.34 3.12
CA LYS A 445 -23.62 6.25 2.17
C LYS A 445 -22.28 5.90 1.53
N ALA A 446 -21.97 4.61 1.50
CA ALA A 446 -20.87 4.05 0.73
C ALA A 446 -21.32 2.70 0.20
N PHE A 447 -21.41 2.57 -1.13
CA PHE A 447 -22.02 1.39 -1.75
C PHE A 447 -23.44 1.19 -1.17
N ASP A 448 -23.82 -0.02 -0.79
CA ASP A 448 -25.10 -0.31 -0.13
C ASP A 448 -25.10 -0.12 1.40
N ASN A 449 -23.97 0.32 1.97
CA ASN A 449 -23.87 0.67 3.38
C ASN A 449 -24.45 2.06 3.66
N ARG A 450 -25.13 2.20 4.81
CA ARG A 450 -25.83 3.44 5.21
C ARG A 450 -25.62 3.73 6.68
N ALA A 451 -25.44 4.98 7.07
CA ALA A 451 -25.41 5.34 8.50
C ALA A 451 -25.96 6.72 8.80
N VAL A 452 -26.44 6.88 10.04
CA VAL A 452 -26.79 8.14 10.67
C VAL A 452 -26.14 8.19 12.04
N ARG A 453 -25.53 9.32 12.41
CA ARG A 453 -25.08 9.58 13.78
C ARG A 453 -25.80 10.80 14.30
N GLU A 454 -26.47 10.68 15.43
CA GLU A 454 -27.15 11.77 16.12
C GLU A 454 -26.78 11.75 17.60
N GLY A 455 -25.95 12.71 18.02
CA GLY A 455 -25.35 12.74 19.35
C GLY A 455 -24.58 11.45 19.67
N ARG A 456 -25.05 10.72 20.68
CA ARG A 456 -24.48 9.43 21.12
C ARG A 456 -24.92 8.24 20.26
N TRP A 457 -26.04 8.37 19.55
CA TRP A 457 -26.63 7.27 18.80
C TRP A 457 -26.03 7.18 17.40
N LYS A 458 -25.75 5.96 16.96
CA LYS A 458 -25.38 5.68 15.57
C LYS A 458 -26.22 4.53 15.04
N LEU A 459 -26.92 4.79 13.93
CA LEU A 459 -27.65 3.79 13.18
C LEU A 459 -26.80 3.37 11.98
N VAL A 460 -26.63 2.07 11.77
CA VAL A 460 -25.83 1.50 10.67
C VAL A 460 -26.61 0.42 9.96
N ARG A 461 -26.58 0.40 8.63
CA ARG A 461 -27.01 -0.73 7.82
C ARG A 461 -25.82 -1.25 7.03
N ASP A 462 -25.25 -2.34 7.52
CA ASP A 462 -24.22 -3.10 6.79
C ASP A 462 -24.88 -3.83 5.62
N GLN A 463 -24.31 -3.70 4.43
CA GLN A 463 -24.77 -4.39 3.22
C GLN A 463 -24.80 -5.92 3.37
N THR A 464 -23.90 -6.51 4.17
CA THR A 464 -23.78 -7.95 4.40
C THR A 464 -24.78 -8.48 5.43
N VAL A 465 -25.26 -7.59 6.31
CA VAL A 465 -26.24 -7.91 7.35
C VAL A 465 -27.67 -7.62 6.87
N GLY A 466 -27.85 -6.57 6.05
CA GLY A 466 -29.08 -6.26 5.35
C GLY A 466 -30.18 -5.58 6.18
N ARG A 467 -29.98 -5.35 7.47
CA ARG A 467 -30.89 -4.66 8.40
C ARG A 467 -30.20 -3.49 9.12
N TRP A 468 -31.00 -2.61 9.71
CA TRP A 468 -30.50 -1.55 10.60
C TRP A 468 -30.08 -2.12 11.95
N GLU A 469 -28.94 -1.66 12.44
CA GLU A 469 -28.37 -1.92 13.76
C GLU A 469 -28.16 -0.56 14.45
N LEU A 470 -28.40 -0.49 15.76
CA LEU A 470 -28.30 0.75 16.55
C LEU A 470 -27.24 0.62 17.63
N TYR A 471 -26.34 1.58 17.71
CA TYR A 471 -25.23 1.59 18.66
C TYR A 471 -25.21 2.87 19.51
N ASP A 472 -24.80 2.74 20.77
CA ASP A 472 -24.49 3.85 21.67
C ASP A 472 -22.98 4.10 21.68
N LEU A 473 -22.52 5.12 20.96
CA LEU A 473 -21.08 5.38 20.77
C LEU A 473 -20.37 5.86 22.04
N VAL A 474 -21.09 6.27 23.07
CA VAL A 474 -20.46 6.60 24.36
C VAL A 474 -20.05 5.32 25.08
N ALA A 475 -20.94 4.32 25.13
CA ALA A 475 -20.67 3.04 25.77
C ALA A 475 -19.89 2.06 24.88
N ASP A 476 -20.10 2.12 23.57
CA ASP A 476 -19.59 1.17 22.59
C ASP A 476 -19.34 1.85 21.24
N ARG A 477 -18.23 2.60 21.16
CA ARG A 477 -17.74 3.11 19.87
C ARG A 477 -17.18 2.01 18.96
N THR A 478 -17.03 0.79 19.46
CA THR A 478 -16.60 -0.36 18.66
C THR A 478 -17.74 -1.08 17.94
N GLU A 479 -18.99 -0.63 18.13
CA GLU A 479 -20.18 -1.08 17.39
C GLU A 479 -20.39 -2.59 17.51
N THR A 480 -20.37 -3.12 18.73
CA THR A 480 -20.46 -4.55 19.03
C THR A 480 -21.82 -4.96 19.61
N CYS A 481 -22.53 -4.03 20.26
CA CYS A 481 -23.80 -4.27 20.92
C CYS A 481 -24.95 -3.61 20.14
N ASP A 482 -25.68 -4.39 19.35
CA ASP A 482 -26.86 -3.92 18.63
C ASP A 482 -28.06 -3.73 19.57
N LEU A 483 -28.54 -2.49 19.66
CA LEU A 483 -29.65 -2.04 20.49
C LEU A 483 -30.95 -1.83 19.69
N ALA A 484 -30.97 -2.15 18.38
CA ALA A 484 -32.10 -1.85 17.50
C ALA A 484 -33.42 -2.46 18.00
N ALA A 485 -33.39 -3.70 18.47
CA ALA A 485 -34.58 -4.39 19.01
C ALA A 485 -35.08 -3.75 20.32
N GLN A 486 -34.21 -3.09 21.08
CA GLN A 486 -34.55 -2.45 22.35
C GLN A 486 -35.00 -1.00 22.17
N GLN A 487 -34.66 -0.36 21.05
CA GLN A 487 -35.05 1.02 20.73
C GLN A 487 -35.64 1.17 19.32
N PRO A 488 -36.75 0.50 19.01
CA PRO A 488 -37.33 0.49 17.65
C PRO A 488 -37.79 1.89 17.18
N GLU A 489 -38.29 2.73 18.09
CA GLU A 489 -38.70 4.11 17.75
C GLU A 489 -37.51 4.96 17.32
N ARG A 490 -36.36 4.80 17.97
CA ARG A 490 -35.10 5.48 17.61
C ARG A 490 -34.62 5.07 16.23
N VAL A 491 -34.68 3.76 15.97
CA VAL A 491 -34.34 3.18 14.65
C VAL A 491 -35.22 3.79 13.57
N GLN A 492 -36.54 3.83 13.79
CA GLN A 492 -37.48 4.40 12.82
C GLN A 492 -37.21 5.88 12.56
N GLN A 493 -36.98 6.68 13.61
CA GLN A 493 -36.70 8.11 13.48
C GLN A 493 -35.40 8.37 12.69
N MET A 494 -34.31 7.69 13.06
CA MET A 494 -33.01 7.88 12.41
C MET A 494 -33.00 7.33 10.98
N ALA A 495 -33.73 6.25 10.70
CA ALA A 495 -33.90 5.73 9.35
C ALA A 495 -34.65 6.71 8.45
N ALA A 496 -35.75 7.31 8.94
CA ALA A 496 -36.47 8.34 8.22
C ALA A 496 -35.59 9.58 7.92
N ALA A 497 -34.79 10.02 8.90
CA ALA A 497 -33.82 11.10 8.68
C ALA A 497 -32.78 10.75 7.62
N TRP A 498 -32.35 9.48 7.54
CA TRP A 498 -31.47 9.01 6.46
C TRP A 498 -32.15 9.10 5.10
N ASP A 499 -33.41 8.66 4.99
CA ASP A 499 -34.17 8.69 3.74
C ASP A 499 -34.36 10.13 3.24
N ASP A 500 -34.72 11.07 4.12
CA ASP A 500 -34.82 12.50 3.80
C ASP A 500 -33.50 13.07 3.27
N TRP A 501 -32.38 12.73 3.93
CA TRP A 501 -31.05 13.12 3.47
C TRP A 501 -30.73 12.49 2.11
N ALA A 502 -31.07 11.22 1.91
CA ALA A 502 -30.77 10.48 0.70
C ALA A 502 -31.54 11.03 -0.51
N GLU A 503 -32.79 11.43 -0.33
CA GLU A 503 -33.57 12.12 -1.37
C GLU A 503 -32.96 13.48 -1.73
N ARG A 504 -32.69 14.31 -0.72
CA ARG A 504 -32.14 15.66 -0.89
C ARG A 504 -30.77 15.69 -1.58
N THR A 505 -29.94 14.68 -1.34
CA THR A 505 -28.60 14.56 -1.94
C THR A 505 -28.58 13.75 -3.24
N GLY A 506 -29.69 13.07 -3.56
CA GLY A 506 -29.80 12.13 -4.68
C GLY A 506 -29.24 10.74 -4.40
N ALA A 507 -28.74 10.46 -3.20
CA ALA A 507 -28.19 9.17 -2.82
C ALA A 507 -29.21 8.01 -2.98
N SER A 508 -30.51 8.30 -2.86
CA SER A 508 -31.60 7.34 -3.09
C SER A 508 -31.71 6.85 -4.54
N ARG A 509 -31.16 7.60 -5.50
CA ARG A 509 -31.19 7.27 -6.95
C ARG A 509 -30.04 6.35 -7.38
N GLN A 510 -29.04 6.14 -6.53
CA GLN A 510 -27.93 5.28 -6.87
C GLN A 510 -28.38 3.82 -6.84
N ALA A 511 -28.17 3.11 -7.95
CA ALA A 511 -28.42 1.68 -8.03
C ALA A 511 -27.67 0.93 -6.92
N ALA A 512 -28.23 -0.21 -6.50
CA ALA A 512 -27.58 -1.06 -5.51
C ALA A 512 -26.18 -1.46 -5.98
N GLN A 513 -25.19 -1.26 -5.14
CA GLN A 513 -23.80 -1.61 -5.39
C GLN A 513 -23.29 -2.36 -4.17
N THR A 514 -23.00 -3.65 -4.35
CA THR A 514 -22.39 -4.45 -3.29
C THR A 514 -20.88 -4.33 -3.37
N TYR A 515 -20.26 -3.96 -2.26
CA TYR A 515 -18.81 -4.01 -2.11
C TYR A 515 -18.41 -5.41 -1.64
N THR A 516 -17.87 -6.19 -2.56
CA THR A 516 -17.51 -7.59 -2.35
C THR A 516 -16.01 -7.71 -2.10
N LEU A 517 -15.63 -8.22 -0.93
CA LEU A 517 -14.27 -8.71 -0.72
C LEU A 517 -14.09 -10.00 -1.51
N LYS A 518 -13.06 -10.06 -2.36
CA LYS A 518 -12.71 -11.27 -3.09
C LYS A 518 -12.08 -12.28 -2.13
N ARG A 519 -12.88 -13.06 -1.39
CA ARG A 519 -12.41 -14.25 -0.66
C ARG A 519 -12.45 -15.46 -1.57
N ILE A 520 -11.48 -16.38 -1.50
CA ILE A 520 -11.70 -17.85 -1.46
C ILE A 520 -10.48 -18.52 -0.75
N PRO A 521 -10.69 -19.55 0.09
CA PRO A 521 -9.68 -20.16 0.96
C PRO A 521 -9.03 -21.42 0.37
N GLU A 522 -7.78 -21.71 0.75
CA GLU A 522 -7.29 -23.02 1.23
C GLU A 522 -5.81 -22.94 1.62
N LYS A 523 -5.39 -23.73 2.62
CA LYS A 523 -3.96 -24.01 2.84
C LYS A 523 -3.42 -24.67 1.58
N LEU A 524 -2.23 -24.27 1.11
CA LEU A 524 -1.58 -24.93 -0.03
C LEU A 524 -1.51 -26.44 0.25
N PRO A 525 -2.00 -27.30 -0.66
CA PRO A 525 -1.94 -28.73 -0.45
C PRO A 525 -0.49 -29.18 -0.36
N ARG A 526 -0.19 -30.16 0.49
CA ARG A 526 1.17 -30.69 0.55
C ARG A 526 1.53 -31.37 -0.76
N ILE A 527 2.71 -31.05 -1.30
CA ILE A 527 3.24 -31.66 -2.53
C ILE A 527 4.62 -32.27 -2.29
N GLN A 528 4.94 -33.32 -3.05
CA GLN A 528 6.24 -33.97 -3.06
C GLN A 528 6.97 -33.70 -4.38
N ILE A 529 8.20 -33.21 -4.28
CA ILE A 529 9.11 -33.04 -5.43
C ILE A 529 10.26 -34.04 -5.29
N SER A 530 10.37 -34.95 -6.26
CA SER A 530 11.50 -35.87 -6.34
C SER A 530 12.56 -35.35 -7.29
N LEU A 531 13.83 -35.39 -6.87
CA LEU A 531 14.98 -35.03 -7.70
C LEU A 531 15.71 -36.30 -8.12
N ILE A 532 15.99 -36.47 -9.41
CA ILE A 532 16.94 -37.48 -9.91
C ILE A 532 18.10 -36.79 -10.62
N GLY A 533 19.26 -37.42 -10.54
CA GLY A 533 20.43 -36.89 -11.21
C GLY A 533 21.75 -37.51 -10.80
N ASP A 534 22.81 -36.82 -11.21
CA ASP A 534 24.19 -37.24 -11.03
C ASP A 534 24.86 -36.54 -9.83
N SER A 535 26.20 -36.48 -9.87
CA SER A 535 27.04 -35.96 -8.80
C SER A 535 26.78 -34.50 -8.43
N THR A 536 26.22 -33.68 -9.33
CA THR A 536 25.95 -32.26 -9.04
C THR A 536 24.66 -32.04 -8.26
N VAL A 537 23.73 -33.00 -8.30
CA VAL A 537 22.45 -32.96 -7.57
C VAL A 537 22.52 -33.71 -6.24
N ALA A 538 23.32 -34.78 -6.17
CA ALA A 538 23.33 -35.76 -5.08
C ALA A 538 23.54 -35.19 -3.67
N SER A 539 22.95 -35.85 -2.68
CA SER A 539 23.18 -35.51 -1.26
C SER A 539 24.39 -36.26 -0.72
N TYR A 540 25.26 -35.55 0.02
CA TYR A 540 26.50 -36.08 0.59
C TYR A 540 26.48 -35.94 2.11
N ALA A 541 25.85 -36.90 2.79
CA ALA A 541 25.83 -36.92 4.26
C ALA A 541 27.23 -37.12 4.87
N ASN A 542 28.08 -37.90 4.19
CA ASN A 542 29.46 -38.17 4.58
C ASN A 542 30.38 -37.82 3.39
N PRO A 543 30.71 -36.53 3.20
CA PRO A 543 31.59 -36.11 2.12
C PRO A 543 33.00 -36.70 2.31
N PRO A 544 33.72 -37.01 1.22
CA PRO A 544 35.02 -37.65 1.34
C PRO A 544 36.07 -36.66 1.90
N PRO A 545 37.13 -37.15 2.59
CA PRO A 545 38.07 -36.28 3.29
C PRO A 545 38.78 -35.23 2.41
N ASP A 546 38.96 -35.52 1.11
CA ASP A 546 39.55 -34.61 0.12
C ASP A 546 38.61 -33.48 -0.30
N ARG A 547 37.30 -33.62 -0.03
CA ARG A 547 36.24 -32.65 -0.39
C ARG A 547 35.23 -32.51 0.75
N PRO A 548 35.65 -32.01 1.92
CA PRO A 548 34.82 -32.04 3.15
C PRO A 548 33.57 -31.17 3.07
N THR A 549 33.51 -30.20 2.16
CA THR A 549 32.33 -29.33 1.96
C THR A 549 31.45 -29.76 0.78
N LEU A 550 31.69 -30.93 0.20
CA LEU A 550 30.98 -31.43 -0.97
C LEU A 550 29.46 -31.46 -0.72
N THR A 551 28.73 -30.68 -1.50
CA THR A 551 27.27 -30.53 -1.41
C THR A 551 26.69 -30.51 -2.82
N GLY A 552 25.66 -31.30 -3.10
CA GLY A 552 24.91 -31.18 -4.35
C GLY A 552 23.82 -30.12 -4.22
N TRP A 553 23.46 -29.46 -5.32
CA TRP A 553 22.41 -28.43 -5.28
C TRP A 553 21.05 -29.01 -4.87
N GLY A 554 20.77 -30.27 -5.19
CA GLY A 554 19.56 -30.97 -4.77
C GLY A 554 19.47 -31.18 -3.25
N GLN A 555 20.60 -31.18 -2.54
CA GLN A 555 20.65 -31.28 -1.07
C GLN A 555 20.14 -30.01 -0.38
N VAL A 556 20.29 -28.85 -1.02
CA VAL A 556 19.91 -27.54 -0.48
C VAL A 556 18.69 -26.94 -1.18
N PHE A 557 18.13 -27.63 -2.17
CA PHE A 557 17.01 -27.13 -2.98
C PHE A 557 15.75 -26.82 -2.16
N GLY A 558 15.51 -27.59 -1.09
CA GLY A 558 14.39 -27.34 -0.16
C GLY A 558 14.44 -25.98 0.56
N LEU A 559 15.60 -25.31 0.61
CA LEU A 559 15.71 -23.96 1.17
C LEU A 559 14.87 -22.91 0.42
N TYR A 560 14.48 -23.20 -0.82
CA TYR A 560 13.71 -22.32 -1.70
C TYR A 560 12.20 -22.57 -1.65
N PHE A 561 11.72 -23.50 -0.82
CA PHE A 561 10.31 -23.86 -0.74
C PHE A 561 9.76 -23.73 0.67
N GLN A 562 8.47 -23.45 0.77
CA GLN A 562 7.70 -23.43 2.01
C GLN A 562 7.48 -24.86 2.54
N ASP A 563 7.03 -24.97 3.78
CA ASP A 563 6.90 -26.25 4.50
C ASP A 563 5.82 -27.18 3.90
N ALA A 564 5.02 -26.69 2.96
CA ALA A 564 4.09 -27.48 2.16
C ALA A 564 4.78 -28.36 1.10
N VAL A 565 6.09 -28.22 0.89
CA VAL A 565 6.86 -29.01 -0.09
C VAL A 565 7.81 -29.99 0.59
N GLU A 566 7.66 -31.26 0.27
CA GLU A 566 8.64 -32.30 0.62
C GLU A 566 9.60 -32.52 -0.55
N ILE A 567 10.90 -32.24 -0.35
CA ILE A 567 11.95 -32.57 -1.34
C ILE A 567 12.53 -33.94 -1.05
N ARG A 568 12.43 -34.87 -2.01
CA ARG A 568 13.12 -36.17 -1.97
C ARG A 568 14.21 -36.25 -3.01
N ASN A 569 15.46 -36.20 -2.57
CA ASN A 569 16.61 -36.23 -3.47
C ASN A 569 17.12 -37.67 -3.66
N HIS A 570 16.82 -38.24 -4.82
CA HIS A 570 17.25 -39.58 -5.26
C HIS A 570 18.48 -39.55 -6.16
N ALA A 571 19.08 -38.39 -6.40
CA ALA A 571 20.27 -38.28 -7.22
C ALA A 571 21.47 -38.99 -6.58
N VAL A 572 22.29 -39.62 -7.42
CA VAL A 572 23.40 -40.45 -6.96
C VAL A 572 24.66 -40.12 -7.74
N SER A 573 25.72 -39.83 -6.99
CA SER A 573 27.03 -39.53 -7.57
C SER A 573 27.52 -40.68 -8.48
N GLY A 574 28.07 -40.28 -9.62
CA GLY A 574 28.63 -41.20 -10.62
C GLY A 574 27.62 -41.84 -11.58
N ARG A 575 26.31 -41.59 -11.46
CA ARG A 575 25.30 -42.18 -12.35
C ARG A 575 25.10 -41.35 -13.61
N SER A 576 24.93 -42.04 -14.74
CA SER A 576 24.45 -41.55 -16.03
C SER A 576 22.99 -41.93 -16.28
N SER A 577 22.37 -41.34 -17.31
CA SER A 577 20.97 -41.61 -17.71
C SER A 577 20.66 -43.10 -17.86
N LYS A 578 21.58 -43.88 -18.43
CA LYS A 578 21.45 -45.32 -18.63
C LYS A 578 21.70 -46.12 -17.36
N SER A 579 22.74 -45.77 -16.60
CA SER A 579 23.09 -46.53 -15.38
C SER A 579 22.03 -46.40 -14.28
N PHE A 580 21.35 -45.26 -14.19
CA PHE A 580 20.31 -45.03 -13.19
C PHE A 580 19.07 -45.91 -13.45
N LEU A 581 18.69 -46.12 -14.73
CA LEU A 581 17.70 -47.11 -15.14
C LEU A 581 18.17 -48.54 -14.82
N ARG A 582 19.38 -48.90 -15.28
CA ARG A 582 19.94 -50.27 -15.13
C ARG A 582 20.05 -50.70 -13.67
N GLU A 583 20.34 -49.77 -12.75
CA GLU A 583 20.46 -50.04 -11.31
C GLU A 583 19.10 -50.17 -10.59
N GLY A 584 17.97 -50.07 -11.29
CA GLY A 584 16.64 -50.18 -10.68
C GLY A 584 16.28 -48.98 -9.80
N ARG A 585 16.92 -47.82 -10.00
CA ARG A 585 16.72 -46.63 -9.16
C ARG A 585 15.49 -45.85 -9.57
N TRP A 586 15.16 -45.88 -10.85
CA TRP A 586 14.01 -45.15 -11.38
C TRP A 586 12.70 -45.71 -10.86
N GLU A 587 12.60 -47.03 -10.76
CA GLU A 587 11.47 -47.76 -10.21
C GLU A 587 11.20 -47.38 -8.75
N LYS A 588 12.25 -47.08 -7.97
CA LYS A 588 12.11 -46.61 -6.59
C LYS A 588 11.48 -45.22 -6.53
N VAL A 589 11.85 -44.32 -7.44
CA VAL A 589 11.26 -42.97 -7.52
C VAL A 589 9.80 -43.05 -7.95
N LEU A 590 9.51 -43.90 -8.94
CA LEU A 590 8.14 -44.10 -9.42
C LEU A 590 7.21 -44.65 -8.34
N ALA A 591 7.72 -45.56 -7.49
CA ALA A 591 6.95 -46.15 -6.39
C ALA A 591 6.47 -45.13 -5.35
N GLU A 592 7.13 -43.97 -5.25
CA GLU A 592 6.75 -42.91 -4.31
C GLU A 592 5.58 -42.04 -4.80
N LYS A 593 5.24 -42.08 -6.09
CA LYS A 593 4.18 -41.26 -6.70
C LYS A 593 4.30 -39.75 -6.38
N PRO A 594 5.45 -39.12 -6.65
CA PRO A 594 5.61 -37.69 -6.38
C PRO A 594 4.73 -36.83 -7.32
N ASP A 595 4.39 -35.61 -6.89
CA ASP A 595 3.69 -34.65 -7.74
C ASP A 595 4.59 -34.13 -8.87
N TYR A 596 5.87 -33.91 -8.58
CA TYR A 596 6.86 -33.44 -9.56
C TYR A 596 8.12 -34.31 -9.55
N VAL A 597 8.71 -34.52 -10.73
CA VAL A 597 10.03 -35.16 -10.87
C VAL A 597 10.98 -34.26 -11.64
N PHE A 598 12.03 -33.79 -10.97
CA PHE A 598 13.09 -32.99 -11.57
C PHE A 598 14.23 -33.90 -12.03
N ILE A 599 14.59 -33.79 -13.30
CA ILE A 599 15.54 -34.69 -13.94
C ILE A 599 16.75 -33.86 -14.40
N GLN A 600 17.88 -33.97 -13.69
CA GLN A 600 19.15 -33.36 -14.08
C GLN A 600 20.24 -34.41 -14.22
N ILE A 601 20.60 -34.75 -15.45
CA ILE A 601 21.63 -35.75 -15.74
C ILE A 601 22.42 -35.35 -16.99
N GLY A 602 23.62 -35.90 -17.18
CA GLY A 602 24.45 -35.62 -18.35
C GLY A 602 25.96 -35.62 -18.08
N HIS A 603 26.43 -35.43 -16.83
CA HIS A 603 27.88 -35.36 -16.56
C HIS A 603 28.59 -36.69 -16.77
N ASN A 604 27.92 -37.79 -16.40
CA ASN A 604 28.46 -39.14 -16.49
C ASN A 604 28.08 -39.85 -17.79
N ASP A 605 27.29 -39.20 -18.63
CA ASP A 605 26.86 -39.65 -19.95
C ASP A 605 27.92 -39.35 -21.02
N GLN A 606 28.75 -38.32 -20.79
CA GLN A 606 29.82 -37.89 -21.69
C GLN A 606 30.83 -39.00 -22.07
N PRO A 607 31.50 -38.85 -23.23
CA PRO A 607 32.58 -39.74 -23.64
C PRO A 607 33.67 -39.91 -22.56
N GLY A 608 34.25 -41.11 -22.49
CA GLY A 608 35.31 -41.44 -21.52
C GLY A 608 34.80 -41.89 -20.15
N LYS A 609 33.51 -42.21 -20.02
CA LYS A 609 32.90 -42.71 -18.76
C LYS A 609 32.65 -44.23 -18.73
N GLY A 610 33.21 -44.95 -19.71
CA GLY A 610 33.09 -46.40 -19.82
C GLY A 610 31.66 -46.81 -20.16
N ASP A 611 31.15 -47.83 -19.45
CA ASP A 611 29.81 -48.39 -19.62
C ASP A 611 28.67 -47.38 -19.36
N ARG A 612 28.97 -46.28 -18.66
CA ARG A 612 28.04 -45.18 -18.37
C ARG A 612 27.81 -44.25 -19.55
N THR A 613 28.72 -44.23 -20.53
CA THR A 613 28.64 -43.36 -21.71
C THR A 613 27.35 -43.62 -22.50
N THR A 614 26.75 -42.56 -23.01
CA THR A 614 25.57 -42.59 -23.90
C THR A 614 25.77 -41.60 -25.03
N ASP A 615 25.30 -41.90 -26.24
CA ASP A 615 25.29 -40.89 -27.30
C ASP A 615 24.19 -39.83 -27.04
N PRO A 616 24.48 -38.52 -27.14
CA PRO A 616 23.51 -37.47 -26.84
C PRO A 616 22.34 -37.41 -27.81
N ASN A 617 22.47 -37.93 -29.04
CA ASN A 617 21.42 -37.88 -30.06
C ASN A 617 20.60 -39.17 -30.14
N THR A 618 21.06 -40.26 -29.53
CA THR A 618 20.35 -41.55 -29.50
C THR A 618 20.02 -41.98 -28.08
N ASP A 619 20.93 -42.69 -27.41
CA ASP A 619 20.73 -43.35 -26.12
C ASP A 619 20.26 -42.37 -25.04
N PHE A 620 20.88 -41.19 -24.98
CA PHE A 620 20.56 -40.18 -23.97
C PHE A 620 19.13 -39.66 -24.13
N GLN A 621 18.74 -39.28 -25.35
CA GLN A 621 17.36 -38.84 -25.62
C GLN A 621 16.35 -39.96 -25.37
N ALA A 622 16.67 -41.20 -25.76
CA ALA A 622 15.82 -42.35 -25.50
C ALA A 622 15.57 -42.55 -23.99
N ASN A 623 16.62 -42.44 -23.18
CA ASN A 623 16.50 -42.52 -21.72
C ASN A 623 15.66 -41.35 -21.16
N LEU A 624 15.88 -40.12 -21.62
CA LEU A 624 15.08 -38.95 -21.20
C LEU A 624 13.59 -39.11 -21.54
N ARG A 625 13.26 -39.59 -22.74
CA ARG A 625 11.88 -39.89 -23.14
C ARG A 625 11.26 -40.92 -22.18
N LYS A 626 12.00 -41.98 -21.84
CA LYS A 626 11.54 -42.99 -20.88
C LYS A 626 11.25 -42.40 -19.50
N TYR A 627 12.16 -41.59 -18.94
CA TYR A 627 11.92 -40.92 -17.65
C TYR A 627 10.65 -40.05 -17.68
N ILE A 628 10.44 -39.28 -18.75
CA ILE A 628 9.26 -38.43 -18.91
C ILE A 628 7.98 -39.26 -19.00
N ASP A 629 7.98 -40.31 -19.84
CA ASP A 629 6.80 -41.12 -20.09
C ASP A 629 6.40 -41.92 -18.85
N ASP A 630 7.37 -42.49 -18.14
CA ASP A 630 7.10 -43.23 -16.89
C ASP A 630 6.61 -42.28 -15.78
N ALA A 631 7.18 -41.07 -15.65
CA ALA A 631 6.72 -40.09 -14.66
C ALA A 631 5.27 -39.68 -14.92
N ARG A 632 4.92 -39.43 -16.18
CA ARG A 632 3.53 -39.14 -16.57
C ARG A 632 2.59 -40.31 -16.29
N ALA A 633 3.04 -41.54 -16.50
CA ALA A 633 2.22 -42.74 -16.29
C ALA A 633 1.76 -42.91 -14.84
N ILE A 634 2.50 -42.36 -13.87
CA ILE A 634 2.12 -42.37 -12.45
C ILE A 634 1.43 -41.07 -12.00
N GLY A 635 1.17 -40.14 -12.91
CA GLY A 635 0.53 -38.85 -12.62
C GLY A 635 1.48 -37.73 -12.20
N ALA A 636 2.80 -37.97 -12.19
CA ALA A 636 3.79 -36.96 -11.84
C ALA A 636 4.06 -36.00 -13.01
N GLN A 637 4.39 -34.75 -12.70
CA GLN A 637 4.82 -33.75 -13.68
C GLN A 637 6.36 -33.77 -13.82
N PRO A 638 6.92 -34.25 -14.95
CA PRO A 638 8.35 -34.22 -15.18
C PRO A 638 8.83 -32.81 -15.53
N VAL A 639 9.97 -32.42 -14.97
CA VAL A 639 10.66 -31.15 -15.22
C VAL A 639 12.10 -31.47 -15.59
N LEU A 640 12.51 -31.09 -16.80
CA LEU A 640 13.90 -31.28 -17.24
C LEU A 640 14.76 -30.11 -16.75
N VAL A 641 15.95 -30.41 -16.24
CA VAL A 641 16.94 -29.42 -15.82
C VAL A 641 18.24 -29.74 -16.53
N THR A 642 18.70 -28.86 -17.41
CA THR A 642 19.91 -29.12 -18.21
C THR A 642 21.13 -29.31 -17.30
N PRO A 643 22.13 -30.13 -17.69
CA PRO A 643 23.31 -30.35 -16.86
C PRO A 643 24.06 -29.03 -16.61
N VAL A 644 24.41 -28.76 -15.36
CA VAL A 644 25.15 -27.55 -14.98
C VAL A 644 26.45 -27.44 -15.78
N ALA A 645 26.84 -26.23 -16.16
CA ALA A 645 28.13 -26.04 -16.82
C ALA A 645 29.28 -26.43 -15.87
N ARG A 646 30.36 -26.97 -16.42
CA ARG A 646 31.60 -27.13 -15.64
C ARG A 646 32.29 -25.80 -15.48
N ARG A 647 32.90 -25.59 -14.30
CA ARG A 647 33.71 -24.42 -13.97
C ARG A 647 35.12 -24.54 -14.58
N THR A 648 35.18 -24.72 -15.90
CA THR A 648 36.42 -24.91 -16.66
C THR A 648 36.74 -23.66 -17.46
N PHE A 649 38.02 -23.26 -17.45
CA PHE A 649 38.49 -22.07 -18.14
C PHE A 649 39.69 -22.40 -19.04
N GLN A 650 39.74 -21.79 -20.22
CA GLN A 650 40.88 -21.84 -21.12
C GLN A 650 41.25 -20.40 -21.50
N ALA A 651 42.51 -20.03 -21.31
CA ALA A 651 42.99 -18.65 -21.50
C ALA A 651 42.09 -17.58 -20.83
N GLY A 652 41.61 -17.87 -19.61
CA GLY A 652 40.75 -16.98 -18.83
C GLY A 652 39.27 -16.94 -19.25
N ARG A 653 38.87 -17.66 -20.31
CA ARG A 653 37.48 -17.73 -20.78
C ARG A 653 36.81 -19.04 -20.36
N ALA A 654 35.56 -18.96 -19.91
CA ALA A 654 34.79 -20.15 -19.58
C ALA A 654 34.57 -21.02 -20.82
N VAL A 655 34.74 -22.33 -20.69
CA VAL A 655 34.52 -23.31 -21.75
C VAL A 655 33.68 -24.48 -21.23
N THR A 656 32.91 -25.11 -22.10
CA THR A 656 32.03 -26.22 -21.75
C THR A 656 32.11 -27.35 -22.78
N THR A 657 31.92 -28.57 -22.30
CA THR A 657 31.82 -29.79 -23.13
C THR A 657 30.43 -30.43 -23.04
N LEU A 658 29.53 -29.85 -22.24
CA LEU A 658 28.20 -30.42 -21.95
C LEU A 658 27.11 -29.93 -22.89
N THR A 659 27.42 -28.98 -23.78
CA THR A 659 26.48 -28.43 -24.77
C THR A 659 25.71 -29.51 -25.52
N PRO A 660 26.33 -30.60 -26.04
CA PRO A 660 25.56 -31.63 -26.74
C PRO A 660 24.47 -32.30 -25.89
N TYR A 661 24.70 -32.46 -24.58
CA TYR A 661 23.72 -33.06 -23.66
C TYR A 661 22.67 -32.05 -23.20
N ALA A 662 23.05 -30.78 -23.04
CA ALA A 662 22.10 -29.71 -22.78
C ALA A 662 21.15 -29.54 -23.97
N ASP A 663 21.68 -29.45 -25.19
CA ASP A 663 20.90 -29.31 -26.43
C ASP A 663 19.97 -30.51 -26.64
N ALA A 664 20.46 -31.74 -26.44
CA ALA A 664 19.64 -32.94 -26.51
C ALA A 664 18.48 -32.93 -25.51
N MET A 665 18.73 -32.46 -24.27
CA MET A 665 17.68 -32.33 -23.26
C MET A 665 16.66 -31.24 -23.62
N GLN A 666 17.11 -30.10 -24.14
CA GLN A 666 16.23 -29.03 -24.63
C GLN A 666 15.35 -29.51 -25.79
N GLN A 667 15.93 -30.30 -26.71
CA GLN A 667 15.21 -30.89 -27.83
C GLN A 667 14.12 -31.86 -27.34
N VAL A 668 14.46 -32.77 -26.41
CA VAL A 668 13.47 -33.69 -25.83
C VAL A 668 12.40 -32.94 -25.04
N ALA A 669 12.76 -31.88 -24.31
CA ALA A 669 11.79 -31.06 -23.58
C ALA A 669 10.75 -30.44 -24.51
N LYS A 670 11.22 -29.85 -25.62
CA LYS A 670 10.38 -29.30 -26.67
C LYS A 670 9.52 -30.38 -27.35
N GLU A 671 10.12 -31.51 -27.69
CA GLU A 671 9.45 -32.65 -28.31
C GLU A 671 8.30 -33.19 -27.44
N LYS A 672 8.57 -33.38 -26.14
CA LYS A 672 7.62 -33.98 -25.19
C LYS A 672 6.67 -32.95 -24.57
N GLY A 673 6.87 -31.65 -24.82
CA GLY A 673 6.10 -30.57 -24.20
C GLY A 673 6.19 -30.58 -22.68
N VAL A 674 7.39 -30.74 -22.12
CA VAL A 674 7.64 -30.71 -20.67
C VAL A 674 8.37 -29.43 -20.27
N PRO A 675 8.11 -28.90 -19.06
CA PRO A 675 8.90 -27.80 -18.50
C PRO A 675 10.41 -28.05 -18.54
N LEU A 676 11.16 -26.98 -18.79
CA LEU A 676 12.61 -27.01 -18.82
C LEU A 676 13.19 -25.84 -18.01
N VAL A 677 14.18 -26.14 -17.17
CA VAL A 677 15.10 -25.17 -16.58
C VAL A 677 16.44 -25.25 -17.30
N ASP A 678 16.83 -24.18 -18.00
CA ASP A 678 18.15 -24.10 -18.63
C ASP A 678 19.25 -23.72 -17.62
N LEU A 679 19.58 -24.67 -16.74
CA LEU A 679 20.65 -24.50 -15.76
C LEU A 679 22.03 -24.42 -16.42
N HIS A 680 22.23 -25.10 -17.55
CA HIS A 680 23.46 -25.04 -18.34
C HIS A 680 23.80 -23.60 -18.74
N GLY A 681 22.91 -22.94 -19.48
CA GLY A 681 23.12 -21.56 -19.95
C GLY A 681 23.29 -20.58 -18.79
N ARG A 682 22.45 -20.70 -17.75
CA ARG A 682 22.50 -19.81 -16.58
C ARG A 682 23.79 -19.94 -15.76
N SER A 683 24.23 -21.17 -15.49
CA SER A 683 25.48 -21.40 -14.77
C SER A 683 26.70 -20.99 -15.60
N PHE A 684 26.71 -21.28 -16.92
CA PHE A 684 27.76 -20.83 -17.82
C PHE A 684 27.89 -19.30 -17.83
N ALA A 685 26.77 -18.57 -17.90
CA ALA A 685 26.77 -17.12 -17.88
C ALA A 685 27.44 -16.56 -16.62
N ILE A 686 27.13 -17.12 -15.44
CA ILE A 686 27.78 -16.71 -14.18
C ILE A 686 29.28 -16.98 -14.20
N PHE A 687 29.70 -18.15 -14.68
CA PHE A 687 31.14 -18.48 -14.74
C PHE A 687 31.87 -17.59 -15.76
N ALA A 688 31.25 -17.30 -16.90
CA ALA A 688 31.80 -16.43 -17.93
C ALA A 688 31.91 -14.96 -17.45
N GLU A 689 30.90 -14.46 -16.74
CA GLU A 689 30.87 -13.10 -16.21
C GLU A 689 31.88 -12.89 -15.07
N ARG A 690 31.94 -13.83 -14.11
CA ARG A 690 32.74 -13.66 -12.89
C ARG A 690 34.18 -14.16 -13.05
N GLY A 691 34.44 -15.12 -13.93
CA GLY A 691 35.76 -15.71 -14.13
C GLY A 691 36.19 -16.70 -13.04
N ASP A 692 37.35 -17.34 -13.23
CA ASP A 692 37.80 -18.48 -12.41
C ASP A 692 38.00 -18.12 -10.93
N ALA A 693 38.77 -17.06 -10.67
CA ALA A 693 39.11 -16.65 -9.31
C ALA A 693 37.88 -16.28 -8.48
N ALA A 694 36.98 -15.47 -9.05
CA ALA A 694 35.77 -15.03 -8.35
C ALA A 694 34.72 -16.14 -8.19
N THR A 695 34.87 -17.27 -8.89
CA THR A 695 33.99 -18.45 -8.76
C THR A 695 34.66 -19.61 -8.03
N ALA A 696 35.87 -19.45 -7.49
CA ALA A 696 36.60 -20.52 -6.82
C ALA A 696 35.84 -21.09 -5.60
N TYR A 697 35.09 -20.25 -4.88
CA TYR A 697 34.29 -20.67 -3.72
C TYR A 697 33.16 -21.63 -4.08
N PHE A 698 32.77 -21.73 -5.36
CA PHE A 698 31.82 -22.76 -5.78
C PHE A 698 32.37 -24.14 -5.50
N SER A 699 33.70 -24.35 -5.55
CA SER A 699 34.32 -25.67 -5.47
C SER A 699 34.48 -26.17 -4.03
N PRO A 700 34.31 -27.48 -3.77
CA PRO A 700 34.58 -28.07 -2.46
C PRO A 700 36.06 -28.37 -2.21
N SER A 701 36.92 -28.24 -3.23
CA SER A 701 38.37 -28.43 -3.11
C SER A 701 39.13 -27.76 -4.26
N ALA A 702 40.44 -27.62 -4.13
CA ALA A 702 41.28 -27.15 -5.23
C ALA A 702 41.26 -28.15 -6.41
N GLY A 703 41.03 -27.65 -7.62
CA GLY A 703 41.03 -28.48 -8.84
C GLY A 703 39.68 -29.14 -9.19
N ASP A 704 38.72 -29.22 -8.25
CA ASP A 704 37.37 -29.67 -8.60
C ASP A 704 36.64 -28.57 -9.41
N ARG A 705 36.22 -28.94 -10.62
CA ARG A 705 35.54 -28.06 -11.58
C ARG A 705 34.08 -28.45 -11.81
N SER A 706 33.59 -29.48 -11.12
CA SER A 706 32.25 -30.04 -11.36
C SER A 706 31.36 -29.99 -10.12
N HIS A 707 31.91 -30.22 -8.93
CA HIS A 707 31.12 -30.29 -7.71
C HIS A 707 31.11 -28.98 -6.93
N PHE A 708 30.26 -28.91 -5.91
CA PHE A 708 30.05 -27.69 -5.14
C PHE A 708 30.44 -27.79 -3.67
N SER A 709 30.91 -26.68 -3.12
CA SER A 709 30.79 -26.36 -1.70
C SER A 709 29.32 -26.11 -1.35
N ARG A 710 28.95 -26.05 -0.06
CA ARG A 710 27.58 -25.71 0.36
C ARG A 710 27.09 -24.37 -0.21
N ARG A 711 27.93 -23.34 -0.13
CA ARG A 711 27.65 -22.02 -0.70
C ARG A 711 27.45 -22.07 -2.22
N GLY A 712 28.34 -22.78 -2.94
CA GLY A 712 28.17 -23.00 -4.38
C GLY A 712 26.88 -23.74 -4.72
N ALA A 713 26.52 -24.75 -3.93
CA ALA A 713 25.30 -25.52 -4.10
C ALA A 713 24.03 -24.67 -3.91
N ILE A 714 24.04 -23.74 -2.95
CA ILE A 714 22.95 -22.78 -2.74
C ILE A 714 22.81 -21.89 -3.98
N GLU A 715 23.89 -21.32 -4.51
CA GLU A 715 23.79 -20.47 -5.71
C GLU A 715 23.24 -21.25 -6.92
N ILE A 716 23.69 -22.49 -7.15
CA ILE A 716 23.15 -23.34 -8.22
C ILE A 716 21.68 -23.68 -7.99
N ALA A 717 21.29 -24.07 -6.77
CA ALA A 717 19.88 -24.32 -6.43
C ALA A 717 19.02 -23.06 -6.63
N GLY A 718 19.56 -21.88 -6.33
CA GLY A 718 18.92 -20.59 -6.56
C GLY A 718 18.69 -20.29 -8.04
N LEU A 719 19.60 -20.70 -8.93
CA LEU A 719 19.37 -20.59 -10.38
C LEU A 719 18.20 -21.47 -10.86
N VAL A 720 18.09 -22.67 -10.31
CA VAL A 720 16.96 -23.56 -10.59
C VAL A 720 15.67 -22.93 -10.07
N ALA A 721 15.65 -22.54 -8.79
CA ALA A 721 14.48 -21.93 -8.13
C ALA A 721 14.01 -20.66 -8.84
N ALA A 722 14.92 -19.76 -9.22
CA ALA A 722 14.61 -18.51 -9.93
C ALA A 722 13.99 -18.73 -11.32
N SER A 723 14.15 -19.92 -11.91
CA SER A 723 13.57 -20.26 -13.22
C SER A 723 12.18 -20.89 -13.11
N LEU A 724 11.79 -21.39 -11.94
CA LEU A 724 10.51 -22.10 -11.75
C LEU A 724 9.27 -21.27 -12.00
N PRO A 725 9.17 -19.98 -11.61
CA PRO A 725 7.98 -19.18 -11.89
C PRO A 725 7.57 -19.17 -13.36
N GLN A 726 8.54 -19.29 -14.26
CA GLN A 726 8.34 -19.34 -15.71
C GLN A 726 8.16 -20.77 -16.21
N ALA A 727 9.00 -21.70 -15.76
CA ALA A 727 9.00 -23.08 -16.27
C ALA A 727 7.82 -23.90 -15.74
N VAL A 728 7.47 -23.74 -14.45
CA VAL A 728 6.44 -24.49 -13.73
C VAL A 728 5.61 -23.52 -12.86
N PRO A 729 4.70 -22.74 -13.46
CA PRO A 729 3.98 -21.67 -12.74
C PRO A 729 3.23 -22.15 -11.49
N THR A 730 2.77 -23.40 -11.48
CA THR A 730 2.09 -24.03 -10.33
C THR A 730 2.96 -24.13 -9.07
N LEU A 731 4.29 -24.24 -9.22
CA LEU A 731 5.21 -24.29 -8.08
C LEU A 731 5.48 -22.91 -7.47
N ARG A 732 5.11 -21.82 -8.14
CA ARG A 732 5.41 -20.45 -7.70
C ARG A 732 4.81 -20.14 -6.33
N HIS A 733 3.61 -20.66 -6.03
CA HIS A 733 2.95 -20.48 -4.73
C HIS A 733 3.66 -21.20 -3.58
N TYR A 734 4.43 -22.23 -3.89
CA TYR A 734 5.17 -23.03 -2.92
C TYR A 734 6.57 -22.50 -2.64
N GLN A 735 7.06 -21.55 -3.43
CA GLN A 735 8.40 -21.00 -3.25
C GLN A 735 8.42 -20.02 -2.07
N ARG A 736 9.55 -20.04 -1.37
CA ARG A 736 9.91 -18.97 -0.44
C ARG A 736 10.26 -17.72 -1.25
N GLN A 737 9.92 -16.57 -0.70
CA GLN A 737 10.38 -15.31 -1.25
C GLN A 737 11.91 -15.20 -1.14
N PRO A 738 12.59 -14.47 -2.04
CA PRO A 738 14.07 -14.45 -2.08
C PRO A 738 14.73 -14.08 -0.74
N TRP A 739 14.10 -13.25 0.07
CA TRP A 739 14.62 -12.83 1.38
C TRP A 739 14.42 -13.86 2.50
N GLN A 740 13.59 -14.88 2.30
CA GLN A 740 13.38 -15.96 3.27
C GLN A 740 14.38 -17.12 3.09
N VAL A 741 15.13 -17.11 2.00
CA VAL A 741 16.19 -18.10 1.76
C VAL A 741 17.38 -17.75 2.66
N PRO A 742 17.88 -18.68 3.50
CA PRO A 742 19.03 -18.41 4.35
C PRO A 742 20.24 -17.91 3.55
N LYS A 743 20.85 -16.82 3.99
CA LYS A 743 22.10 -16.28 3.42
C LYS A 743 23.29 -17.00 4.07
N GLU A 744 24.28 -17.36 3.25
CA GLU A 744 25.58 -17.93 3.67
C GLU A 744 26.76 -17.04 3.33
#